data_AF-A0A841KR04-F1
#
_entry.id   AF-A0A841KR04-F1
#
_cell.length_a   1.000
_cell.length_b   1.000
_cell.length_c   1.000
_cell.angle_alpha   90.00
_cell.angle_beta   90.00
_cell.angle_gamma   90.00
#
_symmetry.space_group_name_H-M   'P 1'
#
loop_
_entity.id
_entity.type
_entity.pdbx_description
1 polymer ?
#
loop_
_entity_poly.entity_id
_entity_poly.type
_entity_poly.pdbx_seq_one_letter_code
_entity_poly.pdbx_strand_id
1 'polypeptide(L)'
;MKKINLSLLIGSCILIVLIFAMFFSHLLTDINPYNTQTMRSWNYENGDLNLQAPPYPPSKENPLGTDEMGRDVLGFIIYGTQLTLTISILVVMGRFLLAIPLGVAAGFGSYISKTIIEQCGIIFSALPALLMGIIILKMNFFANLYKEQSIIAFVLVLTVIDWAKLGKMIMERVQEILAKPFIKGEIAIGKSKMEISLENVIPHLTTELVILFFMEIARVLTMMMQFGIFGVFVGNMGFIADTEGGQTSFLNLSYEPEWASMLGSARNYIRTAPWTVLFPGIAFFISILSFNLIGEGLRKQLQERNSMYLVYLRRLLSFRQFEWTLGKKWIREKGHQVFVSGIALLVLFSFIGGTLWRQHMGVFQYEKAKDVFFNETFDEVLIGTDQGRETAENISEALAEIGLAPIDENGYVREYKTEDIYIPMEASVKIQGKAMEKKEFVHGEDFVFQSFGDMELSGKLNDVTEEDMLSQIDFSEFKDQFLLLDSDIYSEKGFDYLVKKIMTESEARGVFCILPEGEQLPDPMGKDVYRGAVMWLTWEMGKVLKSLDGGDVKVSLKSKKLESIGRNVVGVIPGSDPKIGEEAILLGVGYNYDQAHREIGEQRILFALELAKRLMQQNHEKSRTVIFVFWDGSLSNQYNGKIAYGKQPLYDPEKSELYIDLTKIDTDMGDAIYLGSRQAPISRYFSFAFNHQLENEIRKRNLLQKEYVVDISVEGKADNYMDKILYYEANTPTIILGIKDENRDSEKKITLDKLGEILLETIENNNH
;
A
#
# COMPACT_ATOMS: atom_id res chain seq x y z
N MET A 1 57.99 -8.69 22.07
CA MET A 1 56.53 -8.46 22.18
C MET A 1 55.96 -8.28 20.78
N LYS A 2 55.00 -9.12 20.34
CA LYS A 2 54.30 -8.88 19.07
C LYS A 2 53.55 -7.55 19.20
N LYS A 3 53.81 -6.59 18.30
CA LYS A 3 53.05 -5.34 18.28
C LYS A 3 51.60 -5.69 17.92
N ILE A 4 50.66 -5.30 18.78
CA ILE A 4 49.23 -5.51 18.53
C ILE A 4 48.84 -4.66 17.32
N ASN A 5 48.15 -5.26 16.36
CA ASN A 5 47.62 -4.56 15.20
C ASN A 5 46.36 -3.79 15.61
N LEU A 6 46.55 -2.60 16.15
CA LEU A 6 45.48 -1.73 16.66
C LEU A 6 44.44 -1.41 15.58
N SER A 7 44.87 -1.20 14.33
CA SER A 7 43.96 -0.96 13.20
C SER A 7 43.00 -2.13 13.02
N LEU A 8 43.51 -3.36 12.96
CA LEU A 8 42.69 -4.55 12.80
C LEU A 8 41.76 -4.76 14.01
N LEU A 9 42.25 -4.59 15.23
CA LEU A 9 41.47 -4.80 16.44
C LEU A 9 40.30 -3.81 16.55
N ILE A 10 40.56 -2.51 16.40
CA ILE A 10 39.52 -1.47 16.49
C ILE A 10 38.50 -1.65 15.36
N GLY A 11 38.95 -1.86 14.13
CA GLY A 11 38.07 -2.10 13.00
C GLY A 11 37.19 -3.34 13.20
N SER A 12 37.77 -4.47 13.65
CA SER A 12 37.00 -5.67 13.93
C SER A 12 35.97 -5.49 15.05
N CYS A 13 36.29 -4.77 16.12
CA CYS A 13 35.33 -4.47 17.19
C CYS A 13 34.13 -3.66 16.67
N ILE A 14 34.38 -2.62 15.87
CA ILE A 14 33.29 -1.81 15.28
C ILE A 14 32.46 -2.66 14.32
N LEU A 15 33.10 -3.47 13.47
CA LEU A 15 32.39 -4.35 12.54
C LEU A 15 31.49 -5.36 13.27
N ILE A 16 31.93 -5.92 14.41
CA ILE A 16 31.09 -6.82 15.22
C ILE A 16 29.82 -6.10 15.69
N VAL A 17 29.94 -4.85 16.16
CA VAL A 17 28.77 -4.04 16.56
C VAL A 17 27.85 -3.78 15.38
N LEU A 18 28.40 -3.45 14.20
CA LEU A 18 27.60 -3.21 12.99
C LEU A 18 26.88 -4.48 12.51
N ILE A 19 27.55 -5.63 12.54
CA ILE A 19 26.93 -6.93 12.21
C ILE A 19 25.85 -7.27 13.23
N PHE A 20 26.09 -7.00 14.51
CA PHE A 20 25.08 -7.20 15.54
C PHE A 20 23.85 -6.31 15.30
N ALA A 21 24.04 -5.03 15.01
CA ALA A 21 22.95 -4.13 14.66
C ALA A 21 22.20 -4.53 13.37
N MET A 22 22.93 -5.07 12.39
CA MET A 22 22.35 -5.61 11.16
C MET A 22 21.44 -6.81 11.45
N PHE A 23 21.87 -7.82 12.22
CA PHE A 23 21.04 -9.03 12.40
C PHE A 23 20.07 -8.96 13.58
N PHE A 24 20.35 -8.11 14.57
CA PHE A 24 19.64 -8.07 15.84
C PHE A 24 19.19 -6.64 16.19
N SER A 25 18.71 -5.88 15.20
CA SER A 25 18.20 -4.51 15.40
C SER A 25 17.10 -4.44 16.47
N HIS A 26 16.17 -5.40 16.47
CA HIS A 26 15.09 -5.52 17.45
C HIS A 26 15.58 -5.74 18.90
N LEU A 27 16.79 -6.28 19.11
CA LEU A 27 17.37 -6.42 20.46
C LEU A 27 18.07 -5.14 20.94
N LEU A 28 18.37 -4.22 20.03
CA LEU A 28 19.04 -2.96 20.35
C LEU A 28 18.06 -1.84 20.68
N THR A 29 16.84 -1.90 20.14
CA THR A 29 15.82 -0.89 20.37
C THR A 29 14.43 -1.48 20.15
N ASP A 30 13.51 -1.14 21.05
CA ASP A 30 12.07 -1.43 20.91
C ASP A 30 11.36 -0.34 20.09
N ILE A 31 12.09 0.69 19.65
CA ILE A 31 11.55 1.80 18.86
C ILE A 31 11.25 1.30 17.45
N ASN A 32 9.96 1.26 17.10
CA ASN A 32 9.52 1.02 15.74
C ASN A 32 9.99 2.18 14.83
N PRO A 33 10.83 1.92 13.81
CA PRO A 33 11.35 2.98 12.96
C PRO A 33 10.22 3.67 12.17
N TYR A 34 9.12 2.97 11.89
CA TYR A 34 8.01 3.50 11.10
C TYR A 34 7.05 4.40 11.89
N ASN A 35 7.21 4.46 13.22
CA ASN A 35 6.34 5.28 14.07
C ASN A 35 6.64 6.78 13.89
N THR A 36 5.60 7.57 13.59
CA THR A 36 5.69 9.01 13.31
C THR A 36 4.99 9.83 14.38
N GLN A 37 5.63 10.87 14.90
CA GLN A 37 5.02 11.82 15.83
C GLN A 37 4.54 13.07 15.09
N THR A 38 3.23 13.22 14.90
CA THR A 38 2.63 14.27 14.05
C THR A 38 2.60 15.65 14.72
N MET A 39 2.15 15.78 15.97
CA MET A 39 2.15 17.04 16.73
C MET A 39 2.36 16.81 18.23
N ARG A 40 3.11 17.70 18.88
CA ARG A 40 3.18 17.80 20.35
C ARG A 40 2.42 19.04 20.80
N SER A 41 1.44 18.85 21.67
CA SER A 41 0.76 19.94 22.38
C SER A 41 1.29 20.05 23.81
N TRP A 42 1.56 21.28 24.25
CA TRP A 42 1.87 21.58 25.65
C TRP A 42 0.91 22.67 26.14
N ASN A 43 0.24 22.39 27.26
CA ASN A 43 -0.56 23.39 27.96
C ASN A 43 0.31 24.09 29.00
N TYR A 44 0.45 25.41 28.89
CA TYR A 44 0.98 26.22 29.99
C TYR A 44 -0.09 26.42 31.07
N GLU A 45 0.32 26.64 32.32
CA GLU A 45 -0.58 26.99 33.46
C GLU A 45 -1.48 28.22 33.17
N ASN A 46 -1.17 29.00 32.12
CA ASN A 46 -1.90 30.20 31.71
C ASN A 46 -2.98 29.93 30.64
N GLY A 47 -3.12 28.70 30.14
CA GLY A 47 -4.14 28.32 29.15
C GLY A 47 -3.75 28.50 27.67
N ASP A 48 -2.53 28.92 27.37
CA ASP A 48 -2.02 29.00 25.98
C ASP A 48 -1.56 27.62 25.49
N LEU A 49 -2.17 27.14 24.40
CA LEU A 49 -1.81 25.94 23.65
C LEU A 49 -0.63 26.25 22.72
N ASN A 50 0.53 25.63 22.94
CA ASN A 50 1.61 25.66 21.96
C ASN A 50 1.66 24.33 21.20
N LEU A 51 1.46 24.40 19.88
CA LEU A 51 1.54 23.28 18.95
C LEU A 51 2.93 23.28 18.30
N GLN A 52 3.69 22.23 18.54
CA GLN A 52 4.98 22.02 17.90
C GLN A 52 4.86 20.89 16.87
N ALA A 53 5.28 21.17 15.63
CA ALA A 53 5.42 20.18 14.57
C ALA A 53 6.86 19.62 14.54
N PRO A 54 7.07 18.39 14.06
CA PRO A 54 8.41 17.84 13.85
C PRO A 54 9.21 18.68 12.83
N PRO A 55 10.56 18.65 12.86
CA PRO A 55 11.41 17.76 13.67
C PRO A 55 11.58 18.21 15.14
N TYR A 56 11.47 17.26 16.07
CA TYR A 56 11.70 17.50 17.50
C TYR A 56 13.18 17.31 17.89
N PRO A 57 13.71 18.17 18.78
CA PRO A 57 15.08 18.02 19.27
C PRO A 57 15.26 16.76 20.14
N PRO A 58 16.52 16.32 20.35
CA PRO A 58 16.86 15.26 21.28
C PRO A 58 16.18 15.44 22.65
N SER A 59 15.49 14.40 23.09
CA SER A 59 14.72 14.37 24.34
C SER A 59 14.82 12.97 24.98
N LYS A 60 14.22 12.79 26.17
CA LYS A 60 14.20 11.46 26.81
C LYS A 60 13.43 10.42 25.99
N GLU A 61 12.40 10.86 25.27
CA GLU A 61 11.59 9.98 24.40
C GLU A 61 12.27 9.70 23.07
N ASN A 62 12.98 10.70 22.52
CA ASN A 62 13.74 10.58 21.29
C ASN A 62 15.20 10.96 21.53
N PRO A 63 16.06 10.01 21.95
CA PRO A 63 17.43 10.31 22.39
C PRO A 63 18.29 11.04 21.35
N LEU A 64 18.06 10.78 20.06
CA LEU A 64 18.75 11.43 18.94
C LEU A 64 17.87 12.46 18.20
N GLY A 65 16.70 12.79 18.76
CA GLY A 65 15.69 13.64 18.13
C GLY A 65 14.88 12.90 17.08
N THR A 66 14.00 13.63 16.40
CA THR A 66 13.20 13.10 15.29
C THR A 66 13.56 13.77 13.97
N ASP A 67 13.16 13.13 12.87
CA ASP A 67 13.20 13.72 11.53
C ASP A 67 11.97 14.59 11.22
N GLU A 68 11.83 15.06 9.98
CA GLU A 68 10.72 15.88 9.50
C GLU A 68 9.34 15.20 9.56
N MET A 69 9.29 13.88 9.67
CA MET A 69 8.06 13.10 9.84
C MET A 69 7.79 12.76 11.31
N GLY A 70 8.62 13.24 12.24
CA GLY A 70 8.52 12.90 13.64
C GLY A 70 8.99 11.47 13.96
N ARG A 71 9.72 10.81 13.05
CA ARG A 71 10.28 9.47 13.26
C ARG A 71 11.54 9.55 14.10
N ASP A 72 11.76 8.58 14.97
CA ASP A 72 12.93 8.55 15.84
C ASP A 72 14.22 8.25 15.06
N VAL A 73 15.18 9.17 15.12
CA VAL A 73 16.45 9.09 14.38
C VAL A 73 17.30 7.90 14.85
N LEU A 74 17.25 7.52 16.13
CA LEU A 74 18.00 6.38 16.66
C LEU A 74 17.46 5.07 16.11
N GLY A 75 16.14 4.86 16.18
CA GLY A 75 15.47 3.70 15.60
C GLY A 75 15.81 3.56 14.11
N PHE A 76 15.68 4.66 13.37
CA PHE A 76 16.00 4.68 11.94
C PHE A 76 17.48 4.35 11.63
N ILE A 77 18.44 4.81 12.43
CA ILE A 77 19.86 4.47 12.25
C ILE A 77 20.10 2.98 12.51
N ILE A 78 19.55 2.43 13.59
CA ILE A 78 19.76 1.02 13.96
C ILE A 78 19.20 0.11 12.86
N TYR A 79 17.92 0.28 12.51
CA TYR A 79 17.28 -0.51 11.45
C TYR A 79 17.91 -0.23 10.07
N GLY A 80 18.34 1.01 9.80
CA GLY A 80 18.97 1.38 8.55
C GLY A 80 20.32 0.70 8.28
N THR A 81 20.97 0.17 9.33
CA THR A 81 22.19 -0.62 9.20
C THR A 81 22.02 -1.79 8.23
N GLN A 82 20.85 -2.45 8.25
CA GLN A 82 20.56 -3.61 7.42
C GLN A 82 20.63 -3.29 5.93
N LEU A 83 19.84 -2.31 5.49
CA LEU A 83 19.71 -2.00 4.08
C LEU A 83 21.00 -1.36 3.54
N THR A 84 21.58 -0.41 4.28
CA THR A 84 22.80 0.29 3.85
C THR A 84 24.02 -0.63 3.74
N LEU A 85 24.23 -1.55 4.70
CA LEU A 85 25.33 -2.53 4.61
C LEU A 85 25.07 -3.61 3.55
N THR A 86 23.84 -4.10 3.43
CA THR A 86 23.48 -5.11 2.42
C THR A 86 23.74 -4.59 1.01
N ILE A 87 23.27 -3.39 0.68
CA ILE A 87 23.52 -2.75 -0.62
C ILE A 87 25.02 -2.62 -0.86
N SER A 88 25.78 -2.15 0.13
CA SER A 88 27.22 -1.96 0.01
C SER A 88 27.95 -3.28 -0.30
N ILE A 89 27.59 -4.36 0.38
CA ILE A 89 28.18 -5.69 0.16
C ILE A 89 27.80 -6.23 -1.23
N LEU A 90 26.53 -6.11 -1.64
CA LEU A 90 26.06 -6.59 -2.94
C LEU A 90 26.77 -5.87 -4.11
N VAL A 91 26.94 -4.55 -4.01
CA VAL A 91 27.69 -3.76 -5.00
C VAL A 91 29.13 -4.26 -5.11
N VAL A 92 29.81 -4.48 -3.98
CA VAL A 92 31.20 -4.96 -3.99
C VAL A 92 31.29 -6.38 -4.56
N MET A 93 30.36 -7.26 -4.22
CA MET A 93 30.29 -8.60 -4.82
C MET A 93 30.11 -8.53 -6.34
N GLY A 94 29.22 -7.66 -6.83
CA GLY A 94 29.03 -7.41 -8.26
C GLY A 94 30.30 -6.89 -8.94
N ARG A 95 31.01 -5.93 -8.32
CA ARG A 95 32.28 -5.41 -8.84
C ARG A 95 33.34 -6.49 -8.92
N PHE A 96 33.48 -7.33 -7.90
CA PHE A 96 34.45 -8.42 -7.86
C PHE A 96 34.13 -9.50 -8.90
N LEU A 97 32.84 -9.80 -9.11
CA LEU A 97 32.37 -10.77 -10.10
C LEU A 97 32.78 -10.37 -11.53
N LEU A 98 32.78 -9.07 -11.85
CA LEU A 98 33.25 -8.56 -13.14
C LEU A 98 34.78 -8.38 -13.17
N ALA A 99 35.35 -7.79 -12.11
CA ALA A 99 36.74 -7.35 -12.09
C ALA A 99 37.76 -8.51 -12.00
N ILE A 100 37.47 -9.57 -11.22
CA ILE A 100 38.43 -10.68 -11.05
C ILE A 100 38.61 -11.46 -12.37
N PRO A 101 37.55 -11.97 -13.03
CA PRO A 101 37.74 -12.76 -14.25
C PRO A 101 38.39 -11.94 -15.36
N LEU A 102 37.94 -10.70 -15.58
CA LEU A 102 38.49 -9.83 -16.61
C LEU A 102 39.92 -9.39 -16.28
N GLY A 103 40.20 -9.02 -15.03
CA GLY A 103 41.53 -8.57 -14.60
C GLY A 103 42.56 -9.69 -14.69
N VAL A 104 42.21 -10.90 -14.26
CA VAL A 104 43.08 -12.08 -14.39
C VAL A 104 43.33 -12.41 -15.87
N ALA A 105 42.28 -12.48 -16.70
CA ALA A 105 42.43 -12.76 -18.12
C ALA A 105 43.30 -11.70 -18.83
N ALA A 106 43.10 -10.42 -18.54
CA ALA A 106 43.90 -9.32 -19.08
C ALA A 106 45.36 -9.42 -18.62
N GLY A 107 45.61 -9.79 -17.37
CA GLY A 107 46.95 -10.00 -16.82
C GLY A 107 47.72 -11.13 -17.53
N PHE A 108 47.03 -12.19 -17.96
CA PHE A 108 47.58 -13.28 -18.79
C PHE A 108 47.73 -12.94 -20.28
N GLY A 109 47.43 -11.69 -20.68
CA GLY A 109 47.60 -11.17 -22.03
C GLY A 109 46.36 -11.24 -22.92
N SER A 110 45.14 -11.42 -22.36
CA SER A 110 43.90 -11.33 -23.14
C SER A 110 43.69 -9.91 -23.66
N TYR A 111 43.78 -9.73 -24.98
CA TYR A 111 43.56 -8.43 -25.63
C TYR A 111 42.13 -7.91 -25.39
N ILE A 112 41.12 -8.78 -25.48
CA ILE A 112 39.71 -8.41 -25.30
C ILE A 112 39.48 -7.90 -23.88
N SER A 113 39.89 -8.68 -22.87
CA SER A 113 39.67 -8.32 -21.46
C SER A 113 40.41 -7.04 -21.09
N LYS A 114 41.66 -6.88 -21.57
CA LYS A 114 42.45 -5.65 -21.38
C LYS A 114 41.76 -4.45 -22.01
N THR A 115 41.30 -4.57 -23.25
CA THR A 115 40.60 -3.50 -23.97
C THR A 115 39.32 -3.10 -23.24
N ILE A 116 38.50 -4.05 -22.79
CA ILE A 116 37.26 -3.74 -22.04
C ILE A 116 37.59 -2.96 -20.76
N ILE A 117 38.56 -3.41 -19.97
CA ILE A 117 38.97 -2.73 -18.72
C ILE A 117 39.47 -1.31 -19.02
N GLU A 118 40.33 -1.15 -20.01
CA GLU A 118 40.92 0.16 -20.34
C GLU A 118 39.87 1.12 -20.91
N GLN A 119 39.00 0.67 -21.81
CA GLN A 119 37.95 1.51 -22.42
C GLN A 119 36.89 1.91 -21.39
N CYS A 120 36.39 0.96 -20.60
CA CYS A 120 35.48 1.28 -19.49
C CYS A 120 36.16 2.21 -18.48
N GLY A 121 37.44 1.98 -18.17
CA GLY A 121 38.23 2.86 -17.31
C GLY A 121 38.30 4.29 -17.83
N ILE A 122 38.49 4.50 -19.14
CA ILE A 122 38.48 5.82 -19.77
C ILE A 122 37.09 6.45 -19.68
N ILE A 123 36.04 5.72 -20.06
CA ILE A 123 34.64 6.19 -20.05
C ILE A 123 34.23 6.63 -18.64
N PHE A 124 34.47 5.80 -17.63
CA PHE A 124 34.08 6.08 -16.25
C PHE A 124 34.98 7.10 -15.55
N SER A 125 36.20 7.34 -16.06
CA SER A 125 37.06 8.42 -15.55
C SER A 125 36.74 9.78 -16.16
N ALA A 126 35.98 9.83 -17.26
CA ALA A 126 35.64 11.08 -17.95
C ALA A 126 34.68 11.97 -17.14
N LEU A 127 33.79 11.35 -16.35
CA LEU A 127 32.88 12.03 -15.43
C LEU A 127 33.10 11.52 -14.01
N PRO A 128 32.99 12.37 -12.98
CA PRO A 128 32.91 11.91 -11.60
C PRO A 128 31.86 10.81 -11.45
N ALA A 129 32.24 9.66 -10.87
CA ALA A 129 31.34 8.52 -10.65
C ALA A 129 30.04 8.92 -9.93
N LEU A 130 30.14 9.89 -9.02
CA LEU A 130 29.00 10.52 -8.35
C LEU A 130 28.04 11.18 -9.34
N LEU A 131 28.52 12.01 -10.28
CA LEU A 131 27.66 12.66 -11.26
C LEU A 131 27.01 11.64 -12.19
N MET A 132 27.76 10.63 -12.64
CA MET A 132 27.24 9.59 -13.50
C MET A 132 26.12 8.80 -12.82
N GLY A 133 26.32 8.41 -11.56
CA GLY A 133 25.31 7.70 -10.81
C GLY A 133 24.05 8.53 -10.55
N ILE A 134 24.20 9.83 -10.23
CA ILE A 134 23.05 10.74 -10.07
C ILE A 134 22.27 10.83 -11.39
N ILE A 135 22.95 11.03 -12.52
CA ILE A 135 22.30 11.16 -13.83
C ILE A 135 21.52 9.89 -14.15
N ILE A 136 22.15 8.71 -14.03
CA ILE A 136 21.52 7.43 -14.38
C ILE A 136 20.34 7.14 -13.44
N LEU A 137 20.53 7.27 -12.12
CA LEU A 137 19.49 6.92 -11.14
C LEU A 137 18.31 7.91 -11.17
N LYS A 138 18.51 9.15 -11.62
CA LYS A 138 17.43 10.13 -11.80
C LYS A 138 16.75 10.08 -13.17
N MET A 139 17.16 9.20 -14.08
CA MET A 139 16.40 9.01 -15.32
C MET A 139 15.02 8.45 -14.99
N ASN A 140 13.96 8.92 -15.68
CA ASN A 140 12.56 8.51 -15.42
C ASN A 140 12.38 6.98 -15.34
N PHE A 141 13.12 6.23 -16.16
CA PHE A 141 13.11 4.77 -16.13
C PHE A 141 13.51 4.19 -14.75
N PHE A 142 14.52 4.76 -14.10
CA PHE A 142 15.01 4.31 -12.79
C PHE A 142 14.28 4.98 -11.63
N ALA A 143 13.91 6.26 -11.79
CA ALA A 143 13.21 7.03 -10.77
C ALA A 143 11.80 6.50 -10.48
N ASN A 144 11.12 5.90 -11.47
CA ASN A 144 9.78 5.34 -11.29
C ASN A 144 9.78 3.86 -10.88
N LEU A 145 10.94 3.29 -10.53
CA LEU A 145 11.01 1.90 -10.07
C LEU A 145 10.51 1.75 -8.63
N TYR A 146 9.68 0.74 -8.42
CA TYR A 146 9.25 0.32 -7.08
C TYR A 146 10.44 -0.20 -6.26
N LYS A 147 10.28 -0.25 -4.92
CA LYS A 147 11.35 -0.54 -3.94
C LYS A 147 12.33 -1.65 -4.38
N GLU A 148 11.84 -2.87 -4.63
CA GLU A 148 12.70 -4.02 -4.93
C GLU A 148 13.51 -3.82 -6.22
N GLN A 149 12.86 -3.28 -7.25
CA GLN A 149 13.49 -2.95 -8.52
C GLN A 149 14.48 -1.79 -8.36
N SER A 150 14.18 -0.83 -7.50
CA SER A 150 15.06 0.30 -7.18
C SER A 150 16.35 -0.14 -6.48
N ILE A 151 16.28 -1.12 -5.56
CA ILE A 151 17.46 -1.73 -4.91
C ILE A 151 18.34 -2.39 -5.98
N ILE A 152 17.74 -3.22 -6.84
CA ILE A 152 18.47 -3.93 -7.90
C ILE A 152 19.12 -2.93 -8.86
N ALA A 153 18.37 -1.92 -9.31
CA ALA A 153 18.89 -0.86 -10.17
C ALA A 153 20.05 -0.12 -9.52
N PHE A 154 19.91 0.29 -8.26
CA PHE A 154 20.95 0.99 -7.52
C PHE A 154 22.23 0.14 -7.40
N VAL A 155 22.10 -1.14 -7.07
CA VAL A 155 23.22 -2.10 -7.01
C VAL A 155 23.88 -2.27 -8.38
N LEU A 156 23.11 -2.42 -9.45
CA LEU A 156 23.63 -2.59 -10.82
C LEU A 156 24.37 -1.35 -11.30
N VAL A 157 23.79 -0.17 -11.11
CA VAL A 157 24.39 1.11 -11.53
C VAL A 157 25.72 1.33 -10.80
N LEU A 158 25.72 1.19 -9.47
CA LEU A 158 26.95 1.32 -8.66
C LEU A 158 28.01 0.27 -8.98
N THR A 159 27.58 -0.93 -9.39
CA THR A 159 28.50 -1.99 -9.85
C THR A 159 29.14 -1.58 -11.17
N VAL A 160 28.36 -1.13 -12.13
CA VAL A 160 28.83 -0.79 -13.48
C VAL A 160 29.74 0.43 -13.51
N ILE A 161 29.52 1.44 -12.66
CA ILE A 161 30.27 2.70 -12.72
C ILE A 161 31.75 2.55 -12.34
N ASP A 162 32.11 1.69 -11.37
CA ASP A 162 33.47 1.71 -10.80
C ASP A 162 34.20 0.34 -10.84
N TRP A 163 33.60 -0.70 -11.44
CA TRP A 163 34.26 -2.02 -11.54
C TRP A 163 35.56 -1.98 -12.34
N ALA A 164 35.66 -1.12 -13.35
CA ALA A 164 36.81 -1.07 -14.26
C ALA A 164 38.11 -0.66 -13.54
N LYS A 165 38.01 0.24 -12.56
CA LYS A 165 39.14 0.66 -11.72
C LYS A 165 39.68 -0.49 -10.88
N LEU A 166 38.78 -1.27 -10.28
CA LEU A 166 39.14 -2.50 -9.57
C LEU A 166 39.76 -3.54 -10.52
N GLY A 167 39.17 -3.72 -11.72
CA GLY A 167 39.69 -4.63 -12.74
C GLY A 167 41.10 -4.29 -13.18
N LYS A 168 41.41 -3.00 -13.35
CA LYS A 168 42.75 -2.51 -13.66
C LYS A 168 43.75 -2.81 -12.54
N MET A 169 43.37 -2.55 -11.28
CA MET A 169 44.22 -2.89 -10.12
C MET A 169 44.53 -4.39 -10.05
N ILE A 170 43.53 -5.25 -10.31
CA ILE A 170 43.71 -6.70 -10.34
C ILE A 170 44.63 -7.10 -11.50
N MET A 171 44.42 -6.54 -12.70
CA MET A 171 45.25 -6.80 -13.87
C MET A 171 46.73 -6.49 -13.61
N GLU A 172 47.03 -5.30 -13.07
CA GLU A 172 48.39 -4.87 -12.72
C GLU A 172 49.02 -5.83 -11.70
N ARG A 173 48.24 -6.26 -10.70
CA ARG A 173 48.70 -7.20 -9.69
C ARG A 173 48.99 -8.59 -10.25
N VAL A 174 48.17 -9.07 -11.18
CA VAL A 174 48.38 -10.35 -11.87
C VAL A 174 49.66 -10.29 -12.70
N GLN A 175 49.90 -9.20 -13.44
CA GLN A 175 51.14 -9.01 -14.20
C GLN A 175 52.38 -9.02 -13.29
N GLU A 176 52.30 -8.37 -12.12
CA GLU A 176 53.38 -8.41 -11.13
C GLU A 176 53.65 -9.83 -10.61
N ILE A 177 52.60 -10.62 -10.35
CA ILE A 177 52.75 -12.02 -9.93
C ILE A 177 53.40 -12.85 -11.05
N LEU A 178 52.94 -12.69 -12.30
CA LEU A 178 53.46 -13.42 -13.46
C LEU A 178 54.93 -13.10 -13.76
N ALA A 179 55.40 -11.90 -13.39
CA ALA A 179 56.80 -11.51 -13.54
C ALA A 179 57.76 -12.23 -12.56
N LYS A 180 57.25 -12.92 -11.53
CA LYS A 180 58.09 -13.54 -10.49
C LYS A 180 58.83 -14.80 -10.99
N PRO A 181 60.06 -15.08 -10.51
CA PRO A 181 60.87 -16.20 -11.00
C PRO A 181 60.22 -17.59 -10.85
N PHE A 182 59.44 -17.82 -9.80
CA PHE A 182 58.80 -19.12 -9.59
C PHE A 182 57.76 -19.43 -10.69
N ILE A 183 57.09 -18.41 -11.24
CA ILE A 183 56.17 -18.60 -12.38
C ILE A 183 56.92 -19.06 -13.63
N LYS A 184 58.14 -18.56 -13.87
CA LYS A 184 58.98 -19.05 -14.98
C LYS A 184 59.33 -20.54 -14.82
N GLY A 185 59.57 -20.98 -13.58
CA GLY A 185 59.76 -22.40 -13.26
C GLY A 185 58.51 -23.24 -13.56
N GLU A 186 57.33 -22.75 -13.17
CA GLU A 186 56.04 -23.39 -13.44
C GLU A 186 55.74 -23.52 -14.94
N ILE A 187 56.12 -22.51 -15.74
CA ILE A 187 56.02 -22.56 -17.22
C ILE A 187 57.01 -23.58 -17.80
N ALA A 188 58.24 -23.63 -17.28
CA ALA A 188 59.27 -24.55 -17.78
C ALA A 188 58.92 -26.03 -17.57
N ILE A 189 58.14 -26.35 -16.54
CA ILE A 189 57.61 -27.71 -16.29
C ILE A 189 56.31 -28.01 -17.08
N GLY A 190 55.89 -27.10 -17.97
CA GLY A 190 54.80 -27.34 -18.92
C GLY A 190 53.39 -27.07 -18.39
N LYS A 191 53.21 -26.35 -17.27
CA LYS A 191 51.87 -26.03 -16.77
C LYS A 191 51.13 -25.08 -17.71
N SER A 192 49.83 -25.36 -17.90
CA SER A 192 48.93 -24.50 -18.66
C SER A 192 48.66 -23.18 -17.93
N LYS A 193 48.21 -22.15 -18.66
CA LYS A 193 47.82 -20.86 -18.07
C LYS A 193 46.74 -21.00 -16.99
N MET A 194 45.83 -21.96 -17.14
CA MET A 194 44.76 -22.22 -16.18
C MET A 194 45.30 -22.82 -14.88
N GLU A 195 46.22 -23.79 -14.98
CA GLU A 195 46.90 -24.37 -13.81
C GLU A 195 47.76 -23.31 -13.10
N ILE A 196 48.51 -22.50 -13.85
CA ILE A 196 49.27 -21.38 -13.28
C ILE A 196 48.33 -20.39 -12.58
N SER A 197 47.17 -20.10 -13.18
CA SER A 197 46.18 -19.21 -12.58
C SER A 197 45.65 -19.74 -11.25
N LEU A 198 45.13 -20.97 -11.23
CA LEU A 198 44.46 -21.54 -10.05
C LEU A 198 45.43 -21.93 -8.93
N GLU A 199 46.61 -22.44 -9.27
CA GLU A 199 47.58 -22.92 -8.26
C GLU A 199 48.51 -21.82 -7.77
N ASN A 200 48.82 -20.83 -8.63
CA ASN A 200 49.80 -19.80 -8.31
C ASN A 200 49.17 -18.40 -8.24
N VAL A 201 48.50 -17.92 -9.28
CA VAL A 201 48.03 -16.52 -9.32
C VAL A 201 46.92 -16.25 -8.31
N ILE A 202 45.82 -16.99 -8.37
CA ILE A 202 44.64 -16.78 -7.51
C ILE A 202 45.02 -16.85 -6.02
N PRO A 203 45.73 -17.89 -5.51
CA PRO A 203 46.08 -17.95 -4.10
C PRO A 203 46.97 -16.79 -3.63
N HIS A 204 47.84 -16.26 -4.50
CA HIS A 204 48.64 -15.08 -4.18
C HIS A 204 47.79 -13.79 -4.22
N LEU A 205 46.90 -13.70 -5.20
CA LEU A 205 46.00 -12.57 -5.41
C LEU A 205 44.95 -12.45 -4.30
N THR A 206 44.45 -13.57 -3.77
CA THR A 206 43.46 -13.63 -2.66
C THR A 206 43.82 -12.72 -1.50
N THR A 207 45.11 -12.68 -1.14
CA THR A 207 45.60 -11.85 -0.04
C THR A 207 45.25 -10.37 -0.27
N GLU A 208 45.45 -9.90 -1.50
CA GLU A 208 45.11 -8.53 -1.92
C GLU A 208 43.59 -8.38 -2.09
N LEU A 209 42.90 -9.37 -2.66
CA LEU A 209 41.46 -9.33 -2.88
C LEU A 209 40.68 -9.16 -1.58
N VAL A 210 41.08 -9.83 -0.50
CA VAL A 210 40.44 -9.67 0.81
C VAL A 210 40.64 -8.25 1.35
N ILE A 211 41.84 -7.68 1.22
CA ILE A 211 42.11 -6.29 1.62
C ILE A 211 41.26 -5.33 0.81
N LEU A 212 41.24 -5.50 -0.52
CA LEU A 212 40.47 -4.68 -1.44
C LEU A 212 38.97 -4.81 -1.18
N PHE A 213 38.46 -5.97 -0.77
CA PHE A 213 37.05 -6.18 -0.48
C PHE A 213 36.56 -5.24 0.62
N PHE A 214 37.25 -5.19 1.77
CA PHE A 214 36.88 -4.26 2.85
C PHE A 214 37.06 -2.80 2.43
N MET A 215 38.13 -2.47 1.70
CA MET A 215 38.35 -1.10 1.21
C MET A 215 37.29 -0.66 0.19
N GLU A 216 36.80 -1.56 -0.67
CA GLU A 216 35.73 -1.27 -1.62
C GLU A 216 34.39 -1.06 -0.92
N ILE A 217 34.09 -1.80 0.15
CA ILE A 217 32.87 -1.54 0.95
C ILE A 217 32.92 -0.10 1.51
N ALA A 218 34.07 0.32 2.06
CA ALA A 218 34.24 1.69 2.54
C ALA A 218 34.02 2.75 1.43
N ARG A 219 34.49 2.47 0.21
CA ARG A 219 34.26 3.36 -0.95
C ARG A 219 32.79 3.42 -1.36
N VAL A 220 32.09 2.29 -1.39
CA VAL A 220 30.66 2.25 -1.71
C VAL A 220 29.85 3.00 -0.66
N LEU A 221 30.12 2.79 0.63
CA LEU A 221 29.47 3.53 1.72
C LEU A 221 29.71 5.05 1.59
N THR A 222 30.93 5.45 1.25
CA THR A 222 31.26 6.87 1.00
C THR A 222 30.44 7.43 -0.16
N MET A 223 30.29 6.66 -1.24
CA MET A 223 29.50 7.06 -2.41
C MET A 223 28.00 7.13 -2.09
N MET A 224 27.48 6.19 -1.30
CA MET A 224 26.09 6.21 -0.82
C MET A 224 25.81 7.45 0.06
N MET A 225 26.70 7.79 0.98
CA MET A 225 26.59 9.02 1.77
C MET A 225 26.51 10.26 0.86
N GLN A 226 27.37 10.33 -0.16
CA GLN A 226 27.36 11.44 -1.13
C GLN A 226 26.03 11.48 -1.89
N PHE A 227 25.55 10.34 -2.40
CA PHE A 227 24.26 10.26 -3.08
C PHE A 227 23.09 10.71 -2.19
N GLY A 228 23.09 10.29 -0.92
CA GLY A 228 22.09 10.71 0.05
C GLY A 228 22.00 12.23 0.15
N ILE A 229 23.13 12.93 0.27
CA ILE A 229 23.18 14.40 0.30
C ILE A 229 22.54 15.04 -0.96
N PHE A 230 22.67 14.40 -2.13
CA PHE A 230 22.07 14.85 -3.39
C PHE A 230 20.62 14.37 -3.60
N GLY A 231 20.02 13.75 -2.58
CA GLY A 231 18.66 13.20 -2.62
C GLY A 231 18.53 12.03 -3.59
N VAL A 232 19.56 11.18 -3.66
CA VAL A 232 19.56 9.93 -4.42
C VAL A 232 19.77 8.80 -3.42
N PHE A 233 18.75 7.96 -3.26
CA PHE A 233 18.76 6.86 -2.30
C PHE A 233 17.79 5.77 -2.75
N VAL A 234 17.74 4.69 -1.97
CA VAL A 234 16.97 3.49 -2.28
C VAL A 234 15.66 3.50 -1.49
N GLY A 235 14.57 3.07 -2.11
CA GLY A 235 13.22 3.21 -1.54
C GLY A 235 12.46 4.35 -2.21
N ASN A 236 11.49 3.96 -3.04
CA ASN A 236 10.57 4.79 -3.82
C ASN A 236 11.15 6.14 -4.29
N MET A 237 11.88 6.11 -5.42
CA MET A 237 12.43 7.31 -6.07
C MET A 237 11.34 8.13 -6.82
N GLY A 238 10.07 7.78 -6.61
CA GLY A 238 8.92 8.32 -7.31
C GLY A 238 8.41 9.62 -6.71
N PHE A 239 7.99 10.52 -7.60
CA PHE A 239 7.28 11.74 -7.29
C PHE A 239 5.87 11.41 -6.83
N ILE A 240 5.55 11.61 -5.55
CA ILE A 240 4.16 11.60 -5.11
C ILE A 240 3.66 13.03 -5.28
N ALA A 241 2.91 13.28 -6.35
CA ALA A 241 2.14 14.50 -6.50
C ALA A 241 0.83 14.32 -5.73
N ASP A 242 0.81 14.75 -4.47
CA ASP A 242 -0.45 14.96 -3.76
C ASP A 242 -1.07 16.25 -4.31
N THR A 243 -2.22 16.13 -4.98
CA THR A 243 -2.96 17.26 -5.58
C THR A 243 -4.26 17.59 -4.84
N GLU A 244 -4.66 16.81 -3.84
CA GLU A 244 -5.97 17.00 -3.19
C GLU A 244 -5.93 18.04 -2.05
N GLY A 245 -4.73 18.35 -1.52
CA GLY A 245 -4.53 19.42 -0.54
C GLY A 245 -4.25 20.82 -1.13
N GLY A 246 -4.30 21.00 -2.46
CA GLY A 246 -3.97 22.27 -3.12
C GLY A 246 -2.47 22.65 -3.08
N GLN A 247 -1.60 21.79 -2.54
CA GLN A 247 -0.15 21.92 -2.59
C GLN A 247 0.48 20.72 -3.29
N THR A 248 1.04 20.96 -4.48
CA THR A 248 1.92 19.99 -5.16
C THR A 248 3.22 19.86 -4.36
N SER A 249 3.24 18.94 -3.41
CA SER A 249 4.43 18.70 -2.57
C SER A 249 5.26 17.57 -3.15
N PHE A 250 6.33 17.94 -3.87
CA PHE A 250 7.33 17.01 -4.40
C PHE A 250 8.23 16.52 -3.27
N LEU A 251 7.87 15.42 -2.62
CA LEU A 251 8.62 14.89 -1.49
C LEU A 251 9.31 13.57 -1.89
N ASN A 252 10.63 13.62 -2.06
CA ASN A 252 11.48 12.43 -2.09
C ASN A 252 11.53 11.84 -0.67
N LEU A 253 10.55 11.02 -0.30
CA LEU A 253 10.48 10.39 1.02
C LEU A 253 10.73 8.89 0.89
N SER A 254 11.78 8.40 1.55
CA SER A 254 11.88 6.96 1.82
C SER A 254 11.20 6.66 3.15
N TYR A 255 10.26 5.71 3.11
CA TYR A 255 9.71 5.10 4.30
C TYR A 255 10.66 4.05 4.89
N GLU A 256 11.63 3.58 4.11
CA GLU A 256 12.55 2.53 4.53
C GLU A 256 13.70 3.10 5.37
N PRO A 257 14.05 2.45 6.50
CA PRO A 257 15.27 2.75 7.24
C PRO A 257 16.49 2.56 6.33
N GLU A 258 17.06 3.67 5.85
CA GLU A 258 18.24 3.67 4.99
C GLU A 258 19.00 4.99 5.20
N TRP A 259 20.29 4.91 5.51
CA TRP A 259 21.03 6.09 5.94
C TRP A 259 21.18 7.17 4.86
N ALA A 260 21.32 6.81 3.58
CA ALA A 260 21.39 7.82 2.51
C ALA A 260 20.05 8.56 2.34
N SER A 261 18.92 7.88 2.54
CA SER A 261 17.60 8.49 2.53
C SER A 261 17.41 9.51 3.66
N MET A 262 17.90 9.18 4.87
CA MET A 262 17.88 10.12 6.00
C MET A 262 18.65 11.40 5.67
N LEU A 263 19.82 11.29 5.03
CA LEU A 263 20.59 12.45 4.60
C LEU A 263 19.89 13.27 3.51
N GLY A 264 19.13 12.60 2.63
CA GLY A 264 18.40 13.23 1.53
C GLY A 264 17.26 14.11 2.00
N SER A 265 16.43 13.61 2.94
CA SER A 265 15.31 14.38 3.48
C SER A 265 15.76 15.50 4.42
N ALA A 266 16.79 15.22 5.22
CA ALA A 266 17.34 16.14 6.21
C ALA A 266 17.98 17.41 5.60
N ARG A 267 18.29 17.42 4.29
CA ARG A 267 18.97 18.53 3.62
C ARG A 267 18.26 19.88 3.79
N ASN A 268 16.92 19.87 3.82
CA ASN A 268 16.11 21.07 3.95
C ASN A 268 16.05 21.58 5.40
N TYR A 269 16.39 20.71 6.36
CA TYR A 269 16.27 20.95 7.80
C TYR A 269 17.62 21.13 8.50
N ILE A 270 18.74 21.18 7.77
CA ILE A 270 20.09 21.29 8.36
C ILE A 270 20.23 22.45 9.36
N ARG A 271 19.56 23.58 9.09
CA ARG A 271 19.64 24.77 9.94
C ARG A 271 18.77 24.67 11.20
N THR A 272 17.65 23.97 11.13
CA THR A 272 16.64 23.90 12.21
C THR A 272 16.77 22.63 13.03
N ALA A 273 17.11 21.51 12.40
CA ALA A 273 17.24 20.18 12.99
C ALA A 273 18.56 19.50 12.58
N PRO A 274 19.73 20.03 12.99
CA PRO A 274 21.04 19.52 12.55
C PRO A 274 21.32 18.05 12.93
N TRP A 275 20.65 17.53 13.96
CA TRP A 275 20.76 16.13 14.38
C TRP A 275 20.37 15.14 13.27
N THR A 276 19.42 15.53 12.41
CA THR A 276 18.91 14.69 11.30
C THR A 276 19.97 14.39 10.24
N VAL A 277 20.99 15.25 10.08
CA VAL A 277 22.16 14.99 9.23
C VAL A 277 23.33 14.43 10.03
N LEU A 278 23.55 14.96 11.24
CA LEU A 278 24.72 14.64 12.04
C LEU A 278 24.80 13.15 12.39
N PHE A 279 23.72 12.55 12.90
CA PHE A 279 23.76 11.17 13.40
C PHE A 279 23.85 10.13 12.28
N PRO A 280 23.08 10.21 11.17
CA PRO A 280 23.31 9.34 10.01
C PRO A 280 24.71 9.52 9.42
N GLY A 281 25.23 10.75 9.38
CA GLY A 281 26.61 11.03 8.97
C GLY A 281 27.65 10.35 9.86
N ILE A 282 27.45 10.34 11.17
CA ILE A 282 28.31 9.62 12.13
C ILE A 282 28.21 8.10 11.92
N ALA A 283 27.01 7.55 11.67
CA ALA A 283 26.82 6.13 11.39
C ALA A 283 27.61 5.67 10.14
N PHE A 284 27.52 6.45 9.06
CA PHE A 284 28.35 6.24 7.88
C PHE A 284 29.85 6.37 8.20
N PHE A 285 30.26 7.42 8.93
CA PHE A 285 31.67 7.65 9.27
C PHE A 285 32.26 6.47 10.05
N ILE A 286 31.57 5.99 11.09
CA ILE A 286 31.99 4.84 11.91
C ILE A 286 32.12 3.59 11.03
N SER A 287 31.16 3.37 10.13
CA SER A 287 31.18 2.23 9.20
C SER A 287 32.35 2.32 8.22
N ILE A 288 32.54 3.46 7.55
CA ILE A 288 33.64 3.71 6.62
C ILE A 288 35.00 3.55 7.34
N LEU A 289 35.12 4.07 8.56
CA LEU A 289 36.32 3.93 9.39
C LEU A 289 36.60 2.46 9.70
N SER A 290 35.57 1.70 10.12
CA SER A 290 35.68 0.27 10.42
C SER A 290 36.26 -0.53 9.25
N PHE A 291 35.64 -0.41 8.07
CA PHE A 291 36.06 -1.12 6.87
C PHE A 291 37.47 -0.72 6.40
N ASN A 292 37.82 0.57 6.48
CA ASN A 292 39.18 1.04 6.18
C ASN A 292 40.23 0.51 7.16
N LEU A 293 39.93 0.53 8.46
CA LEU A 293 40.82 0.03 9.51
C LEU A 293 41.06 -1.48 9.39
N ILE A 294 40.03 -2.25 9.04
CA ILE A 294 40.16 -3.69 8.75
C ILE A 294 41.04 -3.91 7.53
N GLY A 295 40.78 -3.20 6.42
CA GLY A 295 41.58 -3.33 5.21
C GLY A 295 43.08 -3.05 5.47
N GLU A 296 43.38 -1.94 6.14
CA GLU A 296 44.76 -1.56 6.47
C GLU A 296 45.38 -2.50 7.53
N GLY A 297 44.59 -2.95 8.50
CA GLY A 297 44.99 -3.94 9.49
C GLY A 297 45.38 -5.27 8.84
N LEU A 298 44.51 -5.80 7.96
CA LEU A 298 44.78 -7.01 7.19
C LEU A 298 46.02 -6.85 6.32
N ARG A 299 46.19 -5.70 5.65
CA ARG A 299 47.40 -5.40 4.87
C ARG A 299 48.68 -5.53 5.70
N LYS A 300 48.74 -4.90 6.88
CA LYS A 300 49.88 -5.00 7.78
C LYS A 300 50.14 -6.45 8.20
N GLN A 301 49.10 -7.19 8.57
CA GLN A 301 49.19 -8.57 9.03
C GLN A 301 49.65 -9.53 7.93
N LEU A 302 49.23 -9.30 6.69
CA LEU A 302 49.50 -10.15 5.53
C LEU A 302 50.83 -9.80 4.85
N GLN A 303 51.42 -8.64 5.16
CA GLN A 303 52.79 -8.29 4.74
C GLN A 303 53.87 -8.86 5.69
N GLU A 304 53.51 -9.34 6.88
CA GLU A 304 54.45 -9.95 7.82
C GLU A 304 54.99 -11.30 7.30
N ARG A 305 56.33 -11.43 7.27
CA ARG A 305 57.07 -12.57 6.69
C ARG A 305 56.69 -13.96 7.26
N ASN A 306 56.18 -14.03 8.50
CA ASN A 306 55.78 -15.27 9.18
C ASN A 306 54.28 -15.30 9.55
N SER A 307 53.43 -14.58 8.82
CA SER A 307 52.01 -14.51 9.14
C SER A 307 51.32 -15.87 8.99
N MET A 308 50.84 -16.45 10.09
CA MET A 308 50.01 -17.67 10.02
C MET A 308 48.71 -17.43 9.24
N TYR A 309 48.20 -16.20 9.24
CA TYR A 309 47.00 -15.82 8.48
C TYR A 309 47.19 -16.03 6.97
N LEU A 310 48.37 -15.73 6.43
CA LEU A 310 48.69 -16.04 5.03
C LEU A 310 48.56 -17.53 4.74
N VAL A 311 49.01 -18.39 5.67
CA VAL A 311 48.96 -19.85 5.51
C VAL A 311 47.51 -20.33 5.53
N TYR A 312 46.71 -19.87 6.50
CA TYR A 312 45.28 -20.22 6.58
C TYR A 312 44.48 -19.74 5.37
N LEU A 313 44.67 -18.48 4.96
CA LEU A 313 43.95 -17.86 3.84
C LEU A 313 44.29 -18.56 2.52
N ARG A 314 45.57 -18.87 2.30
CA ARG A 314 46.00 -19.66 1.14
C ARG A 314 45.47 -21.09 1.17
N ARG A 315 45.38 -21.72 2.35
CA ARG A 315 44.87 -23.08 2.49
C ARG A 315 43.37 -23.16 2.18
N LEU A 316 42.59 -22.20 2.69
CA LEU A 316 41.14 -22.14 2.50
C LEU A 316 40.73 -22.00 1.02
N LEU A 317 41.60 -21.39 0.20
CA LEU A 317 41.33 -21.11 -1.22
C LEU A 317 42.29 -21.84 -2.18
N SER A 318 43.12 -22.77 -1.67
CA SER A 318 43.97 -23.61 -2.53
C SER A 318 43.14 -24.69 -3.23
N PHE A 319 42.97 -24.55 -4.53
CA PHE A 319 42.19 -25.47 -5.38
C PHE A 319 42.64 -26.94 -5.25
N ARG A 320 43.90 -27.20 -4.90
CA ARG A 320 44.48 -28.54 -4.83
C ARG A 320 43.96 -29.40 -3.65
N GLN A 321 43.50 -28.78 -2.56
CA GLN A 321 42.76 -29.51 -1.50
C GLN A 321 41.26 -29.66 -1.85
N PHE A 322 40.70 -28.69 -2.58
CA PHE A 322 39.33 -28.78 -3.09
C PHE A 322 39.15 -29.94 -4.09
N GLU A 323 40.17 -30.20 -4.93
CA GLU A 323 40.23 -31.37 -5.84
C GLU A 323 40.28 -32.72 -5.11
N TRP A 324 40.76 -32.77 -3.85
CA TRP A 324 40.82 -34.03 -3.10
C TRP A 324 39.48 -34.37 -2.45
N THR A 325 38.70 -33.36 -2.05
CA THR A 325 37.33 -33.53 -1.52
C THR A 325 36.27 -33.69 -2.61
N LEU A 326 36.48 -33.12 -3.80
CA LEU A 326 35.57 -33.25 -4.93
C LEU A 326 36.37 -33.71 -6.15
N GLY A 327 36.45 -35.03 -6.30
CA GLY A 327 37.33 -35.68 -7.28
C GLY A 327 37.19 -35.13 -8.70
N LYS A 328 38.32 -35.07 -9.43
CA LYS A 328 38.51 -34.51 -10.79
C LYS A 328 37.46 -34.87 -11.86
N LYS A 329 36.70 -35.95 -11.67
CA LYS A 329 35.59 -36.34 -12.56
C LYS A 329 34.35 -35.45 -12.37
N TRP A 330 34.11 -35.00 -11.15
CA TRP A 330 32.90 -34.30 -10.73
C TRP A 330 32.86 -32.83 -11.16
N ILE A 331 34.00 -32.13 -11.14
CA ILE A 331 34.09 -30.71 -11.57
C ILE A 331 33.86 -30.56 -13.08
N ARG A 332 34.25 -31.56 -13.88
CA ARG A 332 34.10 -31.53 -15.34
C ARG A 332 32.67 -31.85 -15.82
N GLU A 333 31.90 -32.61 -15.04
CA GLU A 333 30.51 -32.99 -15.36
C GLU A 333 29.46 -32.12 -14.63
N LYS A 334 29.79 -31.53 -13.48
CA LYS A 334 28.84 -30.80 -12.62
C LYS A 334 29.27 -29.40 -12.18
N GLY A 335 30.36 -28.84 -12.71
CA GLY A 335 30.83 -27.49 -12.35
C GLY A 335 29.76 -26.40 -12.56
N HIS A 336 28.92 -26.54 -13.59
CA HIS A 336 27.79 -25.66 -13.81
C HIS A 336 26.70 -25.79 -12.72
N GLN A 337 26.49 -27.02 -12.22
CA GLN A 337 25.54 -27.28 -11.14
C GLN A 337 26.03 -26.68 -9.82
N VAL A 338 27.33 -26.71 -9.50
CA VAL A 338 27.85 -26.11 -8.25
C VAL A 338 27.77 -24.59 -8.26
N PHE A 339 28.08 -23.95 -9.39
CA PHE A 339 27.92 -22.50 -9.54
C PHE A 339 26.45 -22.09 -9.44
N VAL A 340 25.56 -22.82 -10.11
CA VAL A 340 24.11 -22.63 -10.01
C VAL A 340 23.61 -22.95 -8.59
N SER A 341 24.13 -23.95 -7.91
CA SER A 341 23.78 -24.30 -6.53
C SER A 341 24.30 -23.29 -5.51
N GLY A 342 25.46 -22.65 -5.75
CA GLY A 342 26.00 -21.58 -4.91
C GLY A 342 25.20 -20.29 -5.05
N ILE A 343 24.82 -19.93 -6.29
CA ILE A 343 23.88 -18.84 -6.56
C ILE A 343 22.51 -19.19 -5.99
N ALA A 344 22.04 -20.43 -6.18
CA ALA A 344 20.77 -20.90 -5.63
C ALA A 344 20.79 -20.94 -4.11
N LEU A 345 21.94 -21.19 -3.45
CA LEU A 345 22.10 -21.12 -2.00
C LEU A 345 22.10 -19.69 -1.48
N LEU A 346 22.69 -18.74 -2.21
CA LEU A 346 22.62 -17.31 -1.89
C LEU A 346 21.20 -16.76 -2.11
N VAL A 347 20.55 -17.20 -3.19
CA VAL A 347 19.13 -16.92 -3.45
C VAL A 347 18.27 -17.62 -2.41
N LEU A 348 18.57 -18.85 -1.99
CA LEU A 348 17.89 -19.57 -0.91
C LEU A 348 18.13 -18.90 0.43
N PHE A 349 19.31 -18.34 0.73
CA PHE A 349 19.52 -17.60 1.98
C PHE A 349 18.79 -16.26 1.98
N SER A 350 18.70 -15.59 0.81
CA SER A 350 17.83 -14.43 0.60
C SER A 350 16.35 -14.81 0.73
N PHE A 351 15.95 -15.97 0.20
CA PHE A 351 14.59 -16.48 0.23
C PHE A 351 14.21 -17.01 1.62
N ILE A 352 15.11 -17.69 2.32
CA ILE A 352 14.96 -18.19 3.69
C ILE A 352 14.95 -17.01 4.67
N GLY A 353 15.76 -15.98 4.44
CA GLY A 353 15.68 -14.72 5.17
C GLY A 353 14.34 -14.01 4.99
N GLY A 354 13.77 -14.04 3.77
CA GLY A 354 12.43 -13.49 3.49
C GLY A 354 11.26 -14.39 3.88
N THR A 355 11.46 -15.70 4.01
CA THR A 355 10.38 -16.67 4.32
C THR A 355 10.32 -17.06 5.79
N LEU A 356 11.43 -16.98 6.53
CA LEU A 356 11.41 -17.15 8.00
C LEU A 356 10.68 -16.01 8.71
N TRP A 357 10.56 -14.84 8.07
CA TRP A 357 9.70 -13.75 8.57
C TRP A 357 8.21 -13.99 8.30
N ARG A 358 7.86 -14.91 7.38
CA ARG A 358 6.49 -15.16 6.89
C ARG A 358 5.76 -16.30 7.60
N GLN A 359 6.25 -16.76 8.74
CA GLN A 359 5.59 -17.84 9.48
C GLN A 359 4.72 -17.28 10.61
N HIS A 360 3.40 -17.20 10.35
CA HIS A 360 2.29 -17.68 11.20
C HIS A 360 0.93 -17.07 10.80
N MET A 361 0.60 -16.98 9.51
CA MET A 361 -0.77 -16.67 9.10
C MET A 361 -1.45 -17.97 8.67
N GLY A 362 -2.39 -18.45 9.49
CA GLY A 362 -3.31 -19.50 9.04
C GLY A 362 -4.06 -19.02 7.79
N VAL A 363 -4.41 -19.95 6.89
CA VAL A 363 -5.15 -19.61 5.66
C VAL A 363 -6.45 -18.89 6.04
N PHE A 364 -6.64 -17.67 5.52
CA PHE A 364 -7.87 -16.89 5.67
C PHE A 364 -8.95 -17.56 4.82
N GLN A 365 -10.09 -17.88 5.44
CA GLN A 365 -11.20 -18.58 4.79
C GLN A 365 -12.51 -18.00 5.34
N TYR A 366 -13.09 -17.04 4.62
CA TYR A 366 -14.26 -16.30 5.13
C TYR A 366 -15.46 -17.22 5.40
N GLU A 367 -15.63 -18.29 4.61
CA GLU A 367 -16.72 -19.25 4.78
C GLU A 367 -16.70 -19.98 6.14
N LYS A 368 -15.53 -20.07 6.81
CA LYS A 368 -15.44 -20.68 8.15
C LYS A 368 -16.11 -19.85 9.24
N ALA A 369 -16.39 -18.58 8.98
CA ALA A 369 -17.25 -17.81 9.88
C ALA A 369 -18.69 -18.34 9.82
N LYS A 370 -19.14 -18.99 8.73
CA LYS A 370 -20.52 -19.49 8.63
C LYS A 370 -20.91 -20.44 9.77
N ASP A 371 -19.98 -21.30 10.18
CA ASP A 371 -20.16 -22.28 11.26
C ASP A 371 -20.32 -21.64 12.65
N VAL A 372 -19.94 -20.37 12.80
CA VAL A 372 -20.04 -19.59 14.05
C VAL A 372 -21.22 -18.61 13.99
N PHE A 373 -21.71 -18.24 12.80
CA PHE A 373 -22.58 -17.06 12.62
C PHE A 373 -24.02 -17.33 12.15
N PHE A 374 -24.36 -18.47 11.55
CA PHE A 374 -25.71 -18.69 11.03
C PHE A 374 -26.47 -19.83 11.72
N ASN A 375 -27.49 -19.47 12.50
CA ASN A 375 -28.61 -20.36 12.82
C ASN A 375 -29.81 -20.14 11.88
N GLU A 376 -30.05 -18.90 11.41
CA GLU A 376 -31.11 -18.55 10.46
C GLU A 376 -30.60 -17.52 9.43
N THR A 377 -31.06 -17.60 8.18
CA THR A 377 -30.70 -16.66 7.10
C THR A 377 -31.95 -16.03 6.54
N PHE A 378 -31.95 -14.71 6.32
CA PHE A 378 -33.09 -13.98 5.78
C PHE A 378 -32.99 -13.79 4.26
N ASP A 379 -34.14 -13.78 3.59
CA ASP A 379 -34.22 -13.48 2.16
C ASP A 379 -33.87 -12.02 1.84
N GLU A 380 -34.17 -11.10 2.75
CA GLU A 380 -33.80 -9.69 2.67
C GLU A 380 -33.53 -9.11 4.07
N VAL A 381 -32.61 -8.16 4.15
CA VAL A 381 -32.22 -7.45 5.37
C VAL A 381 -32.19 -5.97 5.05
N LEU A 382 -33.29 -5.29 5.36
CA LEU A 382 -33.50 -3.88 5.04
C LEU A 382 -33.54 -3.04 6.32
N ILE A 383 -33.10 -1.79 6.24
CA ILE A 383 -33.14 -0.85 7.36
C ILE A 383 -34.57 -0.67 7.88
N GLY A 384 -34.74 -0.62 9.20
CA GLY A 384 -36.05 -0.44 9.85
C GLY A 384 -37.00 -1.65 9.79
N THR A 385 -36.51 -2.82 9.37
CA THR A 385 -37.25 -4.10 9.40
C THR A 385 -36.87 -4.95 10.62
N ASP A 386 -37.73 -5.91 10.97
CA ASP A 386 -37.45 -6.88 12.04
C ASP A 386 -36.21 -7.74 11.70
N GLN A 387 -36.05 -8.12 10.44
CA GLN A 387 -34.88 -8.85 9.93
C GLN A 387 -33.59 -8.04 10.08
N GLY A 388 -33.65 -6.72 9.82
CA GLY A 388 -32.54 -5.79 10.03
C GLY A 388 -32.10 -5.72 11.50
N ARG A 389 -33.06 -5.70 12.42
CA ARG A 389 -32.80 -5.74 13.86
C ARG A 389 -32.18 -7.06 14.31
N GLU A 390 -32.76 -8.18 13.89
CA GLU A 390 -32.25 -9.51 14.25
C GLU A 390 -30.85 -9.77 13.67
N THR A 391 -30.57 -9.29 12.46
CA THR A 391 -29.22 -9.35 11.88
C THR A 391 -28.21 -8.53 12.68
N ALA A 392 -28.58 -7.34 13.15
CA ALA A 392 -27.72 -6.53 14.02
C ALA A 392 -27.44 -7.21 15.36
N GLU A 393 -28.45 -7.87 15.95
CA GLU A 393 -28.31 -8.68 17.17
C GLU A 393 -27.37 -9.87 16.94
N ASN A 394 -27.55 -10.63 15.85
CA ASN A 394 -26.69 -11.75 15.49
C ASN A 394 -25.22 -11.33 15.30
N ILE A 395 -24.98 -10.19 14.62
CA ILE A 395 -23.62 -9.64 14.50
C ILE A 395 -23.05 -9.30 15.88
N SER A 396 -23.85 -8.70 16.77
CA SER A 396 -23.40 -8.34 18.12
C SER A 396 -23.02 -9.55 18.98
N GLU A 397 -23.83 -10.62 18.95
CA GLU A 397 -23.56 -11.85 19.70
C GLU A 397 -22.25 -12.48 19.26
N ALA A 398 -22.00 -12.48 17.97
CA ALA A 398 -20.86 -13.18 17.44
C ALA A 398 -19.58 -12.31 17.43
N LEU A 399 -19.68 -10.97 17.48
CA LEU A 399 -18.57 -10.12 17.94
C LEU A 399 -18.19 -10.44 19.40
N ALA A 400 -19.17 -10.67 20.27
CA ALA A 400 -18.92 -11.05 21.66
C ALA A 400 -18.32 -12.47 21.79
N GLU A 401 -18.77 -13.43 20.97
CA GLU A 401 -18.19 -14.79 20.92
C GLU A 401 -16.74 -14.80 20.43
N ILE A 402 -16.41 -13.96 19.44
CA ILE A 402 -15.02 -13.74 19.02
C ILE A 402 -14.18 -13.12 20.15
N GLY A 403 -14.81 -12.34 21.03
CA GLY A 403 -14.18 -11.70 22.18
C GLY A 403 -13.85 -10.21 21.98
N LEU A 404 -14.47 -9.54 21.01
CA LEU A 404 -14.32 -8.08 20.84
C LEU A 404 -15.07 -7.36 21.97
N ALA A 405 -14.56 -6.23 22.42
CA ALA A 405 -15.24 -5.38 23.41
C ALA A 405 -16.29 -4.47 22.72
N PRO A 406 -17.37 -4.09 23.39
CA PRO A 406 -18.23 -3.01 22.92
C PRO A 406 -17.49 -1.67 23.00
N ILE A 407 -17.86 -0.70 22.16
CA ILE A 407 -17.20 0.62 22.12
C ILE A 407 -17.45 1.45 23.37
N ASP A 408 -18.60 1.26 24.04
CA ASP A 408 -18.92 1.87 25.33
C ASP A 408 -19.96 1.00 26.10
N GLU A 409 -20.41 1.48 27.27
CA GLU A 409 -21.35 0.78 28.16
C GLU A 409 -22.72 0.45 27.53
N ASN A 410 -23.09 1.09 26.41
CA ASN A 410 -24.35 0.88 25.70
C ASN A 410 -24.33 -0.38 24.79
N GLY A 411 -23.31 -1.24 24.90
CA GLY A 411 -23.21 -2.50 24.16
C GLY A 411 -22.64 -2.33 22.74
N TYR A 412 -22.88 -3.29 21.84
CA TYR A 412 -22.36 -3.27 20.46
C TYR A 412 -23.25 -2.48 19.48
N VAL A 413 -24.56 -2.40 19.73
CA VAL A 413 -25.52 -1.77 18.81
C VAL A 413 -25.69 -0.29 19.13
N ARG A 414 -25.64 0.56 18.09
CA ARG A 414 -25.84 2.01 18.17
C ARG A 414 -26.99 2.41 17.26
N GLU A 415 -28.08 2.80 17.90
CA GLU A 415 -29.26 3.29 17.20
C GLU A 415 -29.09 4.74 16.77
N TYR A 416 -29.49 5.06 15.54
CA TYR A 416 -29.59 6.41 15.04
C TYR A 416 -30.95 6.64 14.39
N LYS A 417 -31.47 7.86 14.52
CA LYS A 417 -32.77 8.22 13.94
C LYS A 417 -32.63 8.44 12.44
N THR A 418 -33.53 7.84 11.67
CA THR A 418 -33.71 8.12 10.25
C THR A 418 -34.95 8.99 10.03
N GLU A 419 -35.11 9.48 8.80
CA GLU A 419 -36.41 9.98 8.35
C GLU A 419 -37.42 8.81 8.23
N ASP A 420 -38.69 9.11 8.01
CA ASP A 420 -39.71 8.07 7.79
C ASP A 420 -39.40 7.27 6.52
N ILE A 421 -39.23 5.95 6.68
CA ILE A 421 -38.92 5.01 5.60
C ILE A 421 -40.19 4.25 5.22
N TYR A 422 -40.42 4.08 3.92
CA TYR A 422 -41.58 3.40 3.39
C TYR A 422 -41.17 2.36 2.35
N ILE A 423 -41.90 1.23 2.32
CA ILE A 423 -41.81 0.21 1.28
C ILE A 423 -43.14 0.15 0.50
N PRO A 424 -43.12 0.18 -0.84
CA PRO A 424 -44.30 0.01 -1.67
C PRO A 424 -44.84 -1.43 -1.55
N MET A 425 -46.11 -1.56 -1.20
CA MET A 425 -46.80 -2.85 -1.04
C MET A 425 -47.65 -3.18 -2.27
N GLU A 426 -48.41 -2.19 -2.76
CA GLU A 426 -49.23 -2.32 -3.96
C GLU A 426 -49.01 -1.07 -4.81
N ALA A 427 -48.43 -1.24 -5.99
CA ALA A 427 -48.15 -0.17 -6.92
C ALA A 427 -48.81 -0.47 -8.26
N SER A 428 -49.56 0.48 -8.82
CA SER A 428 -50.13 0.34 -10.15
C SER A 428 -50.17 1.67 -10.88
N VAL A 429 -49.76 1.63 -12.15
CA VAL A 429 -49.88 2.75 -13.08
C VAL A 429 -50.78 2.28 -14.21
N LYS A 430 -51.93 2.94 -14.37
CA LYS A 430 -52.90 2.65 -15.42
C LYS A 430 -52.96 3.84 -16.35
N ILE A 431 -52.81 3.57 -17.65
CA ILE A 431 -52.75 4.62 -18.66
C ILE A 431 -53.81 4.31 -19.70
N GLN A 432 -54.72 5.27 -19.92
CA GLN A 432 -55.79 5.16 -20.89
C GLN A 432 -55.48 6.04 -22.11
N GLY A 433 -54.87 5.44 -23.13
CA GLY A 433 -54.64 6.06 -24.44
C GLY A 433 -55.77 5.75 -25.44
N LYS A 434 -55.86 6.52 -26.52
CA LYS A 434 -56.90 6.34 -27.57
C LYS A 434 -56.73 5.07 -28.43
N ALA A 435 -55.60 4.35 -28.36
CA ALA A 435 -55.27 3.30 -29.33
C ALA A 435 -54.51 2.05 -28.81
N MET A 436 -54.44 1.77 -27.49
CA MET A 436 -53.69 0.60 -26.99
C MET A 436 -54.55 -0.51 -26.39
N GLU A 437 -54.21 -1.75 -26.74
CA GLU A 437 -54.45 -2.93 -25.91
C GLU A 437 -53.79 -2.72 -24.54
N LYS A 438 -54.47 -3.11 -23.45
CA LYS A 438 -53.94 -3.01 -22.07
C LYS A 438 -52.54 -3.62 -21.98
N LYS A 439 -51.52 -2.78 -21.84
CA LYS A 439 -50.19 -3.20 -21.39
C LYS A 439 -50.11 -2.92 -19.89
N GLU A 440 -49.93 -3.97 -19.09
CA GLU A 440 -49.72 -3.84 -17.64
C GLU A 440 -48.23 -3.63 -17.38
N PHE A 441 -47.91 -2.62 -16.59
CA PHE A 441 -46.54 -2.33 -16.14
C PHE A 441 -46.35 -2.85 -14.71
N VAL A 442 -45.18 -3.41 -14.44
CA VAL A 442 -44.84 -4.04 -13.16
C VAL A 442 -43.92 -3.12 -12.36
N HIS A 443 -44.30 -2.82 -11.12
CA HIS A 443 -43.46 -2.06 -10.20
C HIS A 443 -42.20 -2.85 -9.82
N GLY A 444 -41.04 -2.21 -9.83
CA GLY A 444 -39.73 -2.85 -9.63
C GLY A 444 -39.08 -3.37 -10.91
N GLU A 445 -39.84 -3.56 -11.99
CA GLU A 445 -39.33 -3.96 -13.31
C GLU A 445 -39.42 -2.82 -14.33
N ASP A 446 -40.59 -2.20 -14.47
CA ASP A 446 -40.84 -1.13 -15.43
C ASP A 446 -40.69 0.27 -14.81
N PHE A 447 -41.05 0.39 -13.53
CA PHE A 447 -40.99 1.66 -12.79
C PHE A 447 -40.83 1.46 -11.28
N VAL A 448 -40.31 2.48 -10.60
CA VAL A 448 -40.21 2.56 -9.14
C VAL A 448 -40.65 3.94 -8.67
N PHE A 449 -41.41 4.02 -7.59
CA PHE A 449 -41.76 5.31 -6.97
C PHE A 449 -40.55 5.92 -6.25
N GLN A 450 -40.53 7.25 -6.16
CA GLN A 450 -39.61 8.01 -5.30
C GLN A 450 -40.38 8.71 -4.16
N SER A 451 -41.68 8.93 -4.34
CA SER A 451 -42.61 9.36 -3.29
C SER A 451 -43.40 8.15 -2.78
N PHE A 452 -43.23 7.81 -1.51
CA PHE A 452 -43.68 6.53 -0.99
C PHE A 452 -44.89 6.60 -0.04
N GLY A 453 -45.55 7.75 0.12
CA GLY A 453 -46.81 7.81 0.86
C GLY A 453 -47.96 7.09 0.15
N ASP A 454 -48.97 6.67 0.91
CA ASP A 454 -50.24 6.17 0.33
C ASP A 454 -50.85 7.23 -0.59
N MET A 455 -51.09 6.89 -1.85
CA MET A 455 -51.63 7.82 -2.83
C MET A 455 -52.51 7.16 -3.87
N GLU A 456 -53.56 7.88 -4.28
CA GLU A 456 -54.40 7.56 -5.42
C GLU A 456 -54.63 8.86 -6.21
N LEU A 457 -53.93 8.99 -7.34
CA LEU A 457 -53.87 10.22 -8.13
C LEU A 457 -54.30 9.93 -9.57
N SER A 458 -55.03 10.86 -10.18
CA SER A 458 -55.40 10.82 -11.59
C SER A 458 -55.21 12.18 -12.24
N GLY A 459 -54.71 12.20 -13.47
CA GLY A 459 -54.40 13.42 -14.19
C GLY A 459 -53.98 13.12 -15.62
N LYS A 460 -53.75 14.18 -16.40
CA LYS A 460 -53.27 14.06 -17.78
C LYS A 460 -51.75 13.98 -17.82
N LEU A 461 -51.21 13.11 -18.67
CA LEU A 461 -49.78 13.08 -18.98
C LEU A 461 -49.43 14.20 -19.97
N ASN A 462 -48.45 15.02 -19.60
CA ASN A 462 -47.83 16.02 -20.46
C ASN A 462 -46.37 15.62 -20.71
N ASP A 463 -45.99 15.51 -21.99
CA ASP A 463 -44.62 15.18 -22.39
C ASP A 463 -43.82 16.48 -22.54
N VAL A 464 -42.88 16.69 -21.62
CA VAL A 464 -41.98 17.86 -21.61
C VAL A 464 -40.52 17.43 -21.82
N THR A 465 -40.30 16.24 -22.39
CA THR A 465 -38.93 15.70 -22.58
C THR A 465 -38.09 16.46 -23.59
N GLU A 466 -38.70 17.19 -24.53
CA GLU A 466 -37.98 18.06 -25.48
C GLU A 466 -37.95 19.54 -25.03
N GLU A 467 -38.55 19.87 -23.89
CA GLU A 467 -38.64 21.24 -23.38
C GLU A 467 -37.48 21.56 -22.41
N ASP A 468 -36.93 22.79 -22.49
CA ASP A 468 -35.93 23.28 -21.54
C ASP A 468 -36.59 23.77 -20.25
N MET A 469 -36.90 22.82 -19.37
CA MET A 469 -37.60 23.06 -18.12
C MET A 469 -36.77 23.84 -17.09
N LEU A 470 -35.44 23.96 -17.27
CA LEU A 470 -34.60 24.80 -16.39
C LEU A 470 -34.74 26.28 -16.70
N SER A 471 -35.07 26.63 -17.94
CA SER A 471 -35.36 28.00 -18.36
C SER A 471 -36.77 28.48 -18.00
N GLN A 472 -37.65 27.55 -17.58
CA GLN A 472 -39.04 27.84 -17.24
C GLN A 472 -39.17 28.69 -15.97
N ILE A 473 -39.89 29.81 -16.09
CA ILE A 473 -40.05 30.80 -15.02
C ILE A 473 -41.33 30.57 -14.20
N ASP A 474 -42.38 30.05 -14.83
CA ASP A 474 -43.68 29.79 -14.20
C ASP A 474 -44.10 28.33 -14.43
N PHE A 475 -44.27 27.59 -13.33
CA PHE A 475 -44.66 26.18 -13.37
C PHE A 475 -46.17 25.99 -13.12
N SER A 476 -46.94 27.07 -12.93
CA SER A 476 -48.37 26.97 -12.62
C SER A 476 -49.22 26.38 -13.76
N GLU A 477 -48.70 26.37 -14.98
CA GLU A 477 -49.35 25.75 -16.15
C GLU A 477 -49.44 24.21 -16.07
N PHE A 478 -48.63 23.59 -15.22
CA PHE A 478 -48.59 22.13 -15.01
C PHE A 478 -49.51 21.63 -13.90
N LYS A 479 -50.35 22.53 -13.37
CA LYS A 479 -51.31 22.20 -12.32
C LYS A 479 -52.19 21.01 -12.72
N ASP A 480 -52.36 20.08 -11.78
CA ASP A 480 -53.18 18.88 -11.95
C ASP A 480 -52.70 17.90 -13.07
N GLN A 481 -51.48 18.05 -13.58
CA GLN A 481 -50.89 17.20 -14.62
C GLN A 481 -49.78 16.28 -14.09
N PHE A 482 -49.51 15.20 -14.82
CA PHE A 482 -48.29 14.40 -14.68
C PHE A 482 -47.30 14.85 -15.75
N LEU A 483 -46.05 15.14 -15.36
CA LEU A 483 -45.01 15.57 -16.29
C LEU A 483 -44.06 14.42 -16.59
N LEU A 484 -43.75 14.19 -17.87
CA LEU A 484 -42.73 13.24 -18.30
C LEU A 484 -41.42 13.98 -18.58
N LEU A 485 -40.35 13.63 -17.86
CA LEU A 485 -39.01 14.20 -17.99
C LEU A 485 -37.99 13.14 -18.40
N ASP A 486 -37.03 13.55 -19.21
CA ASP A 486 -35.87 12.74 -19.58
C ASP A 486 -34.68 13.12 -18.70
N SER A 487 -34.17 12.19 -17.91
CA SER A 487 -33.08 12.50 -16.97
C SER A 487 -31.73 12.63 -17.68
N ASP A 488 -31.56 12.07 -18.88
CA ASP A 488 -30.30 12.12 -19.65
C ASP A 488 -29.93 13.56 -20.10
N ILE A 489 -30.91 14.46 -20.11
CA ILE A 489 -30.74 15.86 -20.53
C ILE A 489 -30.11 16.72 -19.42
N TYR A 490 -30.21 16.30 -18.16
CA TYR A 490 -29.85 17.11 -17.00
C TYR A 490 -28.71 16.46 -16.19
N SER A 491 -27.85 17.28 -15.59
CA SER A 491 -26.95 16.77 -14.52
C SER A 491 -27.80 16.31 -13.33
N GLU A 492 -27.37 15.27 -12.61
CA GLU A 492 -28.07 14.72 -11.43
C GLU A 492 -28.57 15.79 -10.44
N LYS A 493 -27.69 16.72 -10.02
CA LYS A 493 -28.07 17.83 -9.12
C LYS A 493 -29.08 18.79 -9.74
N GLY A 494 -28.95 19.05 -11.04
CA GLY A 494 -29.88 19.88 -11.79
C GLY A 494 -31.26 19.22 -11.92
N PHE A 495 -31.27 17.91 -12.12
CA PHE A 495 -32.47 17.09 -12.19
C PHE A 495 -33.21 17.06 -10.85
N ASP A 496 -32.51 16.77 -9.75
CA ASP A 496 -33.08 16.79 -8.39
C ASP A 496 -33.66 18.16 -8.03
N TYR A 497 -32.95 19.24 -8.38
CA TYR A 497 -33.44 20.60 -8.19
C TYR A 497 -34.72 20.85 -8.99
N LEU A 498 -34.76 20.43 -10.25
CA LEU A 498 -35.91 20.60 -11.13
C LEU A 498 -37.15 19.85 -10.62
N VAL A 499 -37.01 18.55 -10.32
CA VAL A 499 -38.09 17.72 -9.76
C VAL A 499 -38.64 18.35 -8.49
N LYS A 500 -37.74 18.77 -7.58
CA LYS A 500 -38.14 19.45 -6.34
C LYS A 500 -38.93 20.72 -6.63
N LYS A 501 -38.43 21.58 -7.52
CA LYS A 501 -39.08 22.86 -7.86
C LYS A 501 -40.47 22.65 -8.45
N ILE A 502 -40.61 21.72 -9.40
CA ILE A 502 -41.91 21.32 -9.97
C ILE A 502 -42.84 20.89 -8.84
N MET A 503 -42.44 19.90 -8.03
CA MET A 503 -43.31 19.35 -6.99
C MET A 503 -43.70 20.35 -5.90
N THR A 504 -42.91 21.40 -5.67
CA THR A 504 -43.22 22.44 -4.69
C THR A 504 -43.96 23.66 -5.24
N GLU A 505 -43.77 24.01 -6.52
CA GLU A 505 -44.24 25.29 -7.09
C GLU A 505 -45.36 25.14 -8.14
N SER A 506 -45.61 23.94 -8.69
CA SER A 506 -46.51 23.75 -9.86
C SER A 506 -47.91 23.19 -9.54
N GLU A 507 -48.16 22.74 -8.30
CA GLU A 507 -49.33 21.90 -7.95
C GLU A 507 -49.54 20.70 -8.91
N ALA A 508 -48.48 20.20 -9.55
CA ALA A 508 -48.54 19.01 -10.40
C ALA A 508 -48.94 17.77 -9.59
N ARG A 509 -49.59 16.82 -10.27
CA ARG A 509 -49.95 15.50 -9.70
C ARG A 509 -48.74 14.59 -9.56
N GLY A 510 -47.72 14.78 -10.37
CA GLY A 510 -46.51 13.97 -10.30
C GLY A 510 -45.52 14.22 -11.43
N VAL A 511 -44.34 13.65 -11.28
CA VAL A 511 -43.24 13.73 -12.25
C VAL A 511 -42.70 12.33 -12.52
N PHE A 512 -42.67 11.97 -13.80
CA PHE A 512 -42.23 10.67 -14.30
C PHE A 512 -40.87 10.85 -14.96
N CYS A 513 -39.85 10.21 -14.41
CA CYS A 513 -38.45 10.41 -14.75
C CYS A 513 -37.95 9.22 -15.55
N ILE A 514 -37.62 9.42 -16.83
CA ILE A 514 -37.08 8.36 -17.69
C ILE A 514 -35.58 8.21 -17.40
N LEU A 515 -35.17 7.00 -17.06
CA LEU A 515 -33.75 6.65 -16.91
C LEU A 515 -33.05 6.52 -18.28
N PRO A 516 -31.75 6.86 -18.35
CA PRO A 516 -30.94 6.61 -19.55
C PRO A 516 -30.93 5.14 -19.96
N GLU A 517 -30.67 4.88 -21.24
CA GLU A 517 -30.61 3.52 -21.76
C GLU A 517 -29.51 2.69 -21.06
N GLY A 518 -29.91 1.58 -20.43
CA GLY A 518 -29.01 0.65 -19.74
C GLY A 518 -28.82 0.92 -18.24
N GLU A 519 -29.40 1.99 -17.69
CA GLU A 519 -29.43 2.26 -16.25
C GLU A 519 -30.47 1.38 -15.53
N GLN A 520 -30.17 1.00 -14.29
CA GLN A 520 -31.06 0.20 -13.45
C GLN A 520 -32.00 1.09 -12.63
N LEU A 521 -33.19 0.57 -12.32
CA LEU A 521 -34.12 1.28 -11.43
C LEU A 521 -33.51 1.44 -10.03
N PRO A 522 -33.73 2.59 -9.37
CA PRO A 522 -33.28 2.79 -8.00
C PRO A 522 -34.06 1.90 -7.03
N ASP A 523 -33.56 1.81 -5.81
CA ASP A 523 -34.15 1.06 -4.71
C ASP A 523 -35.65 1.42 -4.53
N PRO A 524 -36.56 0.43 -4.48
CA PRO A 524 -37.98 0.66 -4.21
C PRO A 524 -38.25 1.14 -2.77
N MET A 525 -37.23 1.37 -1.95
CA MET A 525 -37.40 2.02 -0.65
C MET A 525 -37.06 3.51 -0.73
N GLY A 526 -37.84 4.31 0.00
CA GLY A 526 -37.46 5.71 0.20
C GLY A 526 -38.39 6.45 1.13
N LYS A 527 -38.24 7.78 1.13
CA LYS A 527 -39.00 8.68 1.99
C LYS A 527 -40.16 9.30 1.23
N ASP A 528 -41.19 9.67 1.97
CA ASP A 528 -42.26 10.48 1.43
C ASP A 528 -41.84 11.96 1.38
N VAL A 529 -41.30 12.40 0.23
CA VAL A 529 -40.82 13.79 0.04
C VAL A 529 -41.94 14.71 -0.45
N TYR A 530 -42.87 14.19 -1.25
CA TYR A 530 -43.73 15.00 -2.10
C TYR A 530 -45.19 14.58 -1.97
N ARG A 531 -46.11 15.55 -2.08
CA ARG A 531 -47.56 15.29 -2.05
C ARG A 531 -48.10 14.61 -3.32
N GLY A 532 -47.32 14.56 -4.39
CA GLY A 532 -47.68 13.94 -5.67
C GLY A 532 -46.68 12.85 -6.06
N ALA A 533 -47.03 12.08 -7.09
CA ALA A 533 -46.28 10.89 -7.48
C ALA A 533 -44.99 11.24 -8.24
N VAL A 534 -43.83 11.05 -7.62
CA VAL A 534 -42.56 11.06 -8.33
C VAL A 534 -42.13 9.62 -8.56
N MET A 535 -41.72 9.28 -9.78
CA MET A 535 -41.35 7.91 -10.14
C MET A 535 -40.26 7.86 -11.20
N TRP A 536 -39.39 6.87 -11.08
CA TRP A 536 -38.40 6.49 -12.08
C TRP A 536 -38.95 5.42 -13.00
N LEU A 537 -38.70 5.57 -14.30
CA LEU A 537 -39.15 4.69 -15.37
C LEU A 537 -37.95 4.11 -16.09
N THR A 538 -38.05 2.85 -16.49
CA THR A 538 -37.09 2.30 -17.45
C THR A 538 -37.15 3.05 -18.78
N TRP A 539 -36.04 3.04 -19.52
CA TRP A 539 -35.97 3.57 -20.88
C TRP A 539 -37.08 3.00 -21.79
N GLU A 540 -37.39 1.71 -21.66
CA GLU A 540 -38.45 1.04 -22.43
C GLU A 540 -39.84 1.56 -22.08
N MET A 541 -40.16 1.72 -20.79
CA MET A 541 -41.44 2.30 -20.37
C MET A 541 -41.54 3.76 -20.83
N GLY A 542 -40.46 4.54 -20.69
CA GLY A 542 -40.39 5.93 -21.17
C GLY A 542 -40.73 6.07 -22.65
N LYS A 543 -40.17 5.22 -23.52
CA LYS A 543 -40.48 5.20 -24.97
C LYS A 543 -41.97 4.94 -25.23
N VAL A 544 -42.59 4.03 -24.48
CA VAL A 544 -44.03 3.77 -24.60
C VAL A 544 -44.83 5.01 -24.21
N LEU A 545 -44.45 5.71 -23.13
CA LEU A 545 -45.15 6.92 -22.70
C LEU A 545 -45.04 8.08 -23.69
N LYS A 546 -43.85 8.32 -24.27
CA LYS A 546 -43.66 9.35 -25.31
C LYS A 546 -44.55 9.12 -26.54
N SER A 547 -44.82 7.86 -26.89
CA SER A 547 -45.66 7.50 -28.04
C SER A 547 -47.16 7.77 -27.84
N LEU A 548 -47.61 8.07 -26.62
CA LEU A 548 -49.03 8.15 -26.27
C LEU A 548 -49.68 9.53 -26.47
N ASP A 549 -48.93 10.59 -26.81
CA ASP A 549 -49.39 11.96 -27.12
C ASP A 549 -50.66 12.39 -26.34
N GLY A 550 -50.53 12.46 -25.00
CA GLY A 550 -51.60 12.84 -24.09
C GLY A 550 -52.60 11.71 -23.77
N GLY A 551 -52.48 11.15 -22.56
CA GLY A 551 -53.39 10.13 -22.01
C GLY A 551 -53.78 10.41 -20.57
N ASP A 552 -54.92 9.86 -20.14
CA ASP A 552 -55.33 9.90 -18.72
C ASP A 552 -54.53 8.83 -17.96
N VAL A 553 -53.77 9.28 -16.96
CA VAL A 553 -52.97 8.40 -16.10
C VAL A 553 -53.60 8.34 -14.73
N LYS A 554 -53.72 7.13 -14.21
CA LYS A 554 -54.08 6.85 -12.82
C LYS A 554 -52.94 6.12 -12.15
N VAL A 555 -52.45 6.69 -11.07
CA VAL A 555 -51.36 6.17 -10.25
C VAL A 555 -51.95 5.80 -8.89
N SER A 556 -51.66 4.60 -8.43
CA SER A 556 -52.03 4.14 -7.09
C SER A 556 -50.80 3.51 -6.45
N LEU A 557 -50.51 3.95 -5.23
CA LEU A 557 -49.48 3.36 -4.39
C LEU A 557 -50.05 3.18 -2.98
N LYS A 558 -49.92 1.97 -2.45
CA LYS A 558 -50.01 1.72 -1.01
C LYS A 558 -48.63 1.35 -0.49
N SER A 559 -48.27 1.90 0.66
CA SER A 559 -46.99 1.64 1.28
C SER A 559 -47.11 1.14 2.71
N LYS A 560 -46.05 0.49 3.16
CA LYS A 560 -45.85 0.10 4.55
C LYS A 560 -44.77 1.02 5.13
N LYS A 561 -45.13 1.78 6.16
CA LYS A 561 -44.17 2.54 6.95
C LYS A 561 -43.32 1.59 7.79
N LEU A 562 -42.00 1.75 7.72
CA LEU A 562 -41.03 1.03 8.52
C LEU A 562 -40.60 1.81 9.77
N GLU A 563 -39.83 1.17 10.64
CA GLU A 563 -39.22 1.83 11.79
C GLU A 563 -38.20 2.88 11.32
N SER A 564 -38.27 4.09 11.86
CA SER A 564 -37.38 5.21 11.48
C SER A 564 -36.09 5.22 12.33
N ILE A 565 -35.51 4.03 12.53
CA ILE A 565 -34.33 3.79 13.34
C ILE A 565 -33.40 2.87 12.55
N GLY A 566 -32.13 3.27 12.41
CA GLY A 566 -31.05 2.41 11.92
C GLY A 566 -30.13 1.98 13.06
N ARG A 567 -29.40 0.86 12.89
CA ARG A 567 -28.65 0.16 13.94
C ARG A 567 -27.23 -0.19 13.50
N ASN A 568 -26.27 0.69 13.75
CA ASN A 568 -24.87 0.35 13.50
C ASN A 568 -24.38 -0.63 14.56
N VAL A 569 -23.61 -1.66 14.20
CA VAL A 569 -22.99 -2.58 15.16
C VAL A 569 -21.48 -2.33 15.20
N VAL A 570 -20.92 -2.15 16.39
CA VAL A 570 -19.52 -1.79 16.59
C VAL A 570 -18.85 -2.72 17.59
N GLY A 571 -17.73 -3.32 17.18
CA GLY A 571 -16.85 -4.12 18.04
C GLY A 571 -15.43 -3.57 18.03
N VAL A 572 -14.74 -3.66 19.17
CA VAL A 572 -13.42 -3.07 19.39
C VAL A 572 -12.43 -4.12 19.87
N ILE A 573 -11.25 -4.15 19.24
CA ILE A 573 -10.04 -4.80 19.74
C ILE A 573 -9.18 -3.71 20.37
N PRO A 574 -9.11 -3.60 21.71
CA PRO A 574 -8.41 -2.51 22.37
C PRO A 574 -6.90 -2.59 22.15
N GLY A 575 -6.28 -1.44 21.90
CA GLY A 575 -4.83 -1.30 21.86
C GLY A 575 -4.22 -1.35 23.26
N SER A 576 -3.07 -2.02 23.38
CA SER A 576 -2.30 -2.22 24.61
C SER A 576 -1.20 -1.18 24.82
N ASP A 577 -0.79 -0.46 23.76
CA ASP A 577 0.30 0.49 23.85
C ASP A 577 -0.14 1.78 24.54
N PRO A 578 0.59 2.27 25.56
CA PRO A 578 0.17 3.45 26.32
C PRO A 578 0.24 4.78 25.54
N LYS A 579 0.89 4.81 24.37
CA LYS A 579 1.01 6.01 23.51
C LYS A 579 0.04 5.96 22.35
N ILE A 580 -0.05 4.82 21.67
CA ILE A 580 -0.82 4.66 20.42
C ILE A 580 -2.03 3.75 20.57
N GLY A 581 -2.27 3.20 21.77
CA GLY A 581 -3.40 2.30 22.03
C GLY A 581 -4.75 2.97 21.87
N GLU A 582 -4.84 4.28 22.06
CA GLU A 582 -6.04 5.06 21.75
C GLU A 582 -6.20 5.36 20.25
N GLU A 583 -5.14 5.24 19.44
CA GLU A 583 -5.23 5.46 17.99
C GLU A 583 -5.91 4.24 17.34
N ALA A 584 -6.86 4.48 16.44
CA ALA A 584 -7.76 3.46 15.91
C ALA A 584 -7.67 3.30 14.39
N ILE A 585 -7.69 2.04 13.96
CA ILE A 585 -7.96 1.63 12.57
C ILE A 585 -9.40 1.14 12.52
N LEU A 586 -10.24 1.80 11.73
CA LEU A 586 -11.64 1.45 11.55
C LEU A 586 -11.82 0.59 10.29
N LEU A 587 -12.61 -0.47 10.38
CA LEU A 587 -13.01 -1.31 9.25
C LEU A 587 -14.53 -1.32 9.13
N GLY A 588 -15.04 -0.81 8.01
CA GLY A 588 -16.47 -0.65 7.78
C GLY A 588 -17.03 -1.60 6.72
N VAL A 589 -18.08 -2.35 7.04
CA VAL A 589 -18.88 -3.12 6.07
C VAL A 589 -20.35 -2.74 6.18
N GLY A 590 -21.11 -2.85 5.08
CA GLY A 590 -22.57 -2.73 5.10
C GLY A 590 -23.17 -4.12 5.23
N TYR A 591 -24.21 -4.26 6.07
CA TYR A 591 -24.85 -5.57 6.30
C TYR A 591 -26.24 -5.71 5.65
N ASN A 592 -26.80 -4.65 5.08
CA ASN A 592 -28.09 -4.70 4.40
C ASN A 592 -27.97 -5.26 2.98
N TYR A 593 -29.01 -5.98 2.56
CA TYR A 593 -29.13 -6.59 1.23
C TYR A 593 -30.60 -6.87 0.89
N ASP A 594 -30.93 -6.86 -0.40
CA ASP A 594 -32.20 -7.34 -0.93
C ASP A 594 -32.09 -8.81 -1.37
N GLN A 595 -33.18 -9.37 -1.91
CA GLN A 595 -33.21 -10.74 -2.41
C GLN A 595 -32.22 -11.00 -3.55
N ALA A 596 -31.97 -10.00 -4.41
CA ALA A 596 -31.07 -10.15 -5.55
C ALA A 596 -29.60 -10.16 -5.14
N HIS A 597 -29.26 -9.47 -4.04
CA HIS A 597 -27.89 -9.26 -3.55
C HIS A 597 -27.59 -10.00 -2.25
N ARG A 598 -28.46 -10.93 -1.85
CA ARG A 598 -28.35 -11.69 -0.59
C ARG A 598 -26.99 -12.36 -0.41
N GLU A 599 -26.51 -13.09 -1.43
CA GLU A 599 -25.26 -13.84 -1.36
C GLU A 599 -24.06 -12.93 -1.05
N ILE A 600 -23.97 -11.81 -1.76
CA ILE A 600 -22.90 -10.81 -1.57
C ILE A 600 -23.02 -10.13 -0.20
N GLY A 601 -24.25 -9.80 0.23
CA GLY A 601 -24.53 -9.24 1.55
C GLY A 601 -24.04 -10.13 2.69
N GLU A 602 -24.40 -11.42 2.65
CA GLU A 602 -23.94 -12.43 3.62
C GLU A 602 -22.41 -12.58 3.60
N GLN A 603 -21.79 -12.61 2.42
CA GLN A 603 -20.34 -12.73 2.26
C GLN A 603 -19.57 -11.55 2.88
N ARG A 604 -20.06 -10.31 2.72
CA ARG A 604 -19.45 -9.12 3.35
C ARG A 604 -19.41 -9.21 4.87
N ILE A 605 -20.52 -9.66 5.46
CA ILE A 605 -20.65 -9.86 6.90
C ILE A 605 -19.63 -10.91 7.35
N LEU A 606 -19.66 -12.11 6.74
CA LEU A 606 -18.73 -13.20 7.05
C LEU A 606 -17.26 -12.81 6.91
N PHE A 607 -16.92 -12.04 5.88
CA PHE A 607 -15.57 -11.55 5.64
C PHE A 607 -15.04 -10.67 6.78
N ALA A 608 -15.82 -9.67 7.21
CA ALA A 608 -15.42 -8.78 8.29
C ALA A 608 -15.27 -9.54 9.61
N LEU A 609 -16.13 -10.52 9.87
CA LEU A 609 -16.12 -11.30 11.10
C LEU A 609 -14.96 -12.30 11.15
N GLU A 610 -14.64 -12.97 10.04
CA GLU A 610 -13.44 -13.80 9.95
C GLU A 610 -12.18 -12.94 10.13
N LEU A 611 -12.15 -11.72 9.56
CA LEU A 611 -11.05 -10.78 9.77
C LEU A 611 -10.90 -10.40 11.25
N ALA A 612 -12.00 -10.06 11.93
CA ALA A 612 -12.01 -9.77 13.37
C ALA A 612 -11.51 -10.97 14.20
N LYS A 613 -11.99 -12.18 13.89
CA LYS A 613 -11.59 -13.42 14.53
C LYS A 613 -10.10 -13.70 14.38
N ARG A 614 -9.55 -13.49 13.17
CA ARG A 614 -8.12 -13.73 12.91
C ARG A 614 -7.22 -12.71 13.59
N LEU A 615 -7.64 -11.45 13.67
CA LEU A 615 -6.90 -10.43 14.43
C LEU A 615 -6.88 -10.76 15.93
N MET A 616 -8.01 -11.23 16.49
CA MET A 616 -8.12 -11.61 17.92
C MET A 616 -7.35 -12.88 18.28
N GLN A 617 -7.30 -13.88 17.41
CA GLN A 617 -6.66 -15.19 17.70
C GLN A 617 -5.12 -15.16 17.64
N GLN A 618 -4.49 -14.04 17.28
CA GLN A 618 -3.03 -13.96 17.22
C GLN A 618 -2.42 -13.82 18.62
N ASN A 619 -1.26 -14.43 18.84
CA ASN A 619 -0.60 -14.54 20.16
C ASN A 619 0.03 -13.24 20.69
N HIS A 620 -0.19 -12.09 20.05
CA HIS A 620 0.37 -10.80 20.47
C HIS A 620 -0.74 -9.76 20.65
N GLU A 621 -0.61 -8.98 21.74
CA GLU A 621 -1.49 -7.83 22.00
C GLU A 621 -1.36 -6.80 20.88
N LYS A 622 -2.47 -6.18 20.50
CA LYS A 622 -2.49 -5.12 19.49
C LYS A 622 -1.91 -3.85 20.09
N SER A 623 -0.97 -3.18 19.42
CA SER A 623 -0.42 -1.92 19.95
C SER A 623 -1.44 -0.80 19.76
N ARG A 624 -2.14 -0.77 18.61
CA ARG A 624 -3.22 0.19 18.28
C ARG A 624 -4.60 -0.45 18.36
N THR A 625 -5.62 0.36 18.65
CA THR A 625 -7.02 -0.09 18.65
C THR A 625 -7.47 -0.43 17.22
N VAL A 626 -8.24 -1.52 17.07
CA VAL A 626 -8.90 -1.88 15.80
C VAL A 626 -10.40 -1.94 16.02
N ILE A 627 -11.17 -1.19 15.24
CA ILE A 627 -12.61 -1.06 15.38
C ILE A 627 -13.28 -1.64 14.14
N PHE A 628 -14.19 -2.58 14.35
CA PHE A 628 -15.08 -3.12 13.32
C PHE A 628 -16.43 -2.42 13.40
N VAL A 629 -16.90 -1.90 12.27
CA VAL A 629 -18.19 -1.21 12.16
C VAL A 629 -19.03 -1.85 11.06
N PHE A 630 -20.22 -2.31 11.43
CA PHE A 630 -21.23 -2.84 10.54
C PHE A 630 -22.30 -1.75 10.38
N TRP A 631 -22.31 -1.13 9.20
CA TRP A 631 -23.20 -0.04 8.85
C TRP A 631 -24.58 -0.57 8.50
N ASP A 632 -25.60 -0.06 9.19
CA ASP A 632 -26.98 -0.15 8.73
C ASP A 632 -27.21 0.94 7.69
N GLY A 633 -27.99 0.65 6.66
CA GLY A 633 -28.33 1.64 5.66
C GLY A 633 -29.10 1.11 4.46
N SER A 634 -29.69 2.02 3.68
CA SER A 634 -30.33 1.68 2.43
C SER A 634 -29.32 1.39 1.32
N LEU A 635 -29.71 0.54 0.36
CA LEU A 635 -28.87 0.17 -0.78
C LEU A 635 -28.59 1.38 -1.69
N SER A 636 -29.52 2.33 -1.74
CA SER A 636 -29.41 3.62 -2.42
C SER A 636 -28.58 4.68 -1.68
N ASN A 637 -28.00 4.37 -0.52
CA ASN A 637 -27.23 5.28 0.34
C ASN A 637 -27.99 6.50 0.89
N GLN A 638 -29.30 6.62 0.67
CA GLN A 638 -30.10 7.75 1.16
C GLN A 638 -30.24 7.78 2.68
N TYR A 639 -30.29 6.62 3.34
CA TYR A 639 -30.36 6.48 4.80
C TYR A 639 -29.18 5.63 5.23
N ASN A 640 -28.07 6.24 5.62
CA ASN A 640 -26.82 5.50 5.81
C ASN A 640 -26.20 5.77 7.19
N GLY A 641 -25.86 4.71 7.91
CA GLY A 641 -25.20 4.74 9.20
C GLY A 641 -23.84 5.45 9.19
N LYS A 642 -23.14 5.50 8.06
CA LYS A 642 -21.93 6.31 7.87
C LYS A 642 -22.22 7.82 7.99
N ILE A 643 -23.37 8.30 7.50
CA ILE A 643 -23.78 9.71 7.65
C ILE A 643 -24.03 10.01 9.13
N ALA A 644 -24.74 9.12 9.81
CA ALA A 644 -25.02 9.27 11.23
C ALA A 644 -23.72 9.30 12.05
N TYR A 645 -22.78 8.41 11.76
CA TYR A 645 -21.45 8.42 12.37
C TYR A 645 -20.64 9.68 12.02
N GLY A 646 -20.65 10.12 10.77
CA GLY A 646 -19.94 11.34 10.37
C GLY A 646 -20.39 12.56 11.18
N LYS A 647 -21.69 12.68 11.42
CA LYS A 647 -22.28 13.76 12.22
C LYS A 647 -22.05 13.60 13.72
N GLN A 648 -22.07 12.37 14.21
CA GLN A 648 -21.85 12.04 15.61
C GLN A 648 -20.95 10.79 15.71
N PRO A 649 -19.61 10.98 15.68
CA PRO A 649 -18.66 9.89 15.69
C PRO A 649 -18.78 9.06 16.97
N LEU A 650 -18.74 7.73 16.83
CA LEU A 650 -18.77 6.82 17.98
C LEU A 650 -17.38 6.67 18.62
N TYR A 651 -16.33 7.05 17.90
CA TYR A 651 -14.95 7.10 18.35
C TYR A 651 -14.36 8.49 18.09
N ASP A 652 -13.33 8.88 18.84
CA ASP A 652 -12.68 10.18 18.69
C ASP A 652 -12.12 10.34 17.26
N PRO A 653 -12.60 11.32 16.47
CA PRO A 653 -12.08 11.62 15.14
C PRO A 653 -10.58 11.90 15.10
N GLU A 654 -10.03 12.54 16.15
CA GLU A 654 -8.60 12.88 16.21
C GLU A 654 -7.73 11.64 16.43
N LYS A 655 -8.32 10.59 17.00
CA LYS A 655 -7.67 9.29 17.22
C LYS A 655 -7.96 8.29 16.10
N SER A 656 -8.80 8.64 15.15
CA SER A 656 -9.17 7.78 14.01
C SER A 656 -8.16 7.98 12.88
N GLU A 657 -7.11 7.14 12.87
CA GLU A 657 -5.98 7.28 11.95
C GLU A 657 -6.30 6.83 10.52
N LEU A 658 -7.19 5.84 10.38
CA LEU A 658 -7.56 5.26 9.10
C LEU A 658 -8.94 4.61 9.18
N TYR A 659 -9.76 4.82 8.16
CA TYR A 659 -10.96 4.06 7.88
C TYR A 659 -10.80 3.25 6.59
N ILE A 660 -11.00 1.95 6.68
CA ILE A 660 -11.00 1.02 5.56
C ILE A 660 -12.45 0.70 5.22
N ASP A 661 -12.91 1.22 4.08
CA ASP A 661 -14.25 1.00 3.57
C ASP A 661 -14.30 -0.28 2.73
N LEU A 662 -14.97 -1.29 3.24
CA LEU A 662 -15.17 -2.59 2.60
C LEU A 662 -16.58 -2.72 1.98
N THR A 663 -17.33 -1.62 1.86
CA THR A 663 -18.69 -1.67 1.30
C THR A 663 -18.75 -1.96 -0.20
N LYS A 664 -17.63 -1.79 -0.92
CA LYS A 664 -17.48 -2.10 -2.37
C LYS A 664 -17.09 -3.55 -2.66
N ILE A 665 -17.23 -4.45 -1.69
CA ILE A 665 -17.12 -5.89 -1.93
C ILE A 665 -18.44 -6.34 -2.57
N ASP A 666 -18.52 -6.24 -3.90
CA ASP A 666 -19.72 -6.53 -4.68
C ASP A 666 -19.70 -7.95 -5.30
N THR A 667 -18.62 -8.71 -5.10
CA THR A 667 -18.45 -10.08 -5.58
C THR A 667 -17.43 -10.84 -4.72
N ASP A 668 -17.59 -12.17 -4.61
CA ASP A 668 -16.63 -13.08 -3.95
C ASP A 668 -15.38 -13.33 -4.80
N MET A 669 -15.51 -13.17 -6.12
CA MET A 669 -14.45 -13.34 -7.09
C MET A 669 -14.52 -12.30 -8.21
N GLY A 670 -13.38 -11.71 -8.51
CA GLY A 670 -13.24 -10.76 -9.62
C GLY A 670 -11.86 -10.84 -10.23
N ASP A 671 -11.63 -10.10 -11.31
CA ASP A 671 -10.34 -10.05 -11.99
C ASP A 671 -9.48 -8.84 -11.56
N ALA A 672 -10.05 -7.93 -10.76
CA ALA A 672 -9.37 -6.76 -10.23
C ALA A 672 -9.76 -6.44 -8.77
N ILE A 673 -8.82 -5.87 -8.02
CA ILE A 673 -9.10 -5.20 -6.75
C ILE A 673 -9.35 -3.71 -7.04
N TYR A 674 -10.47 -3.21 -6.54
CA TYR A 674 -10.73 -1.78 -6.45
C TYR A 674 -10.00 -1.22 -5.22
N LEU A 675 -9.13 -0.23 -5.43
CA LEU A 675 -8.41 0.48 -4.37
C LEU A 675 -8.59 1.99 -4.58
N GLY A 676 -9.51 2.60 -3.84
CA GLY A 676 -9.71 4.04 -3.79
C GLY A 676 -8.94 4.65 -2.63
N SER A 677 -7.84 5.35 -2.90
CA SER A 677 -6.94 5.87 -1.85
C SER A 677 -6.67 7.37 -1.90
N ARG A 678 -7.41 8.09 -2.74
CA ARG A 678 -7.35 9.55 -2.87
C ARG A 678 -7.49 10.27 -1.52
N GLN A 679 -8.19 9.66 -0.56
CA GLN A 679 -8.50 10.22 0.75
C GLN A 679 -7.53 9.82 1.88
N ALA A 680 -6.38 9.25 1.52
CA ALA A 680 -5.24 9.02 2.41
C ALA A 680 -4.06 9.90 1.97
N PRO A 681 -4.17 11.24 2.07
CA PRO A 681 -3.17 12.17 1.55
C PRO A 681 -1.85 12.08 2.30
N ILE A 682 -0.77 12.61 1.73
CA ILE A 682 0.58 12.53 2.33
C ILE A 682 0.65 13.28 3.67
N SER A 683 -0.25 14.24 3.89
CA SER A 683 -0.42 14.94 5.17
C SER A 683 -0.95 14.03 6.29
N ARG A 684 -1.51 12.87 5.95
CA ARG A 684 -2.04 11.85 6.87
C ARG A 684 -1.16 10.61 6.81
N TYR A 685 0.05 10.74 7.33
CA TYR A 685 1.16 9.80 7.15
C TYR A 685 0.84 8.34 7.46
N PHE A 686 0.10 8.04 8.54
CA PHE A 686 -0.29 6.67 8.86
C PHE A 686 -1.13 6.06 7.74
N SER A 687 -2.23 6.72 7.37
CA SER A 687 -3.12 6.28 6.29
C SER A 687 -2.39 6.17 4.94
N PHE A 688 -1.49 7.12 4.64
CA PHE A 688 -0.70 7.10 3.42
C PHE A 688 0.28 5.92 3.39
N ALA A 689 1.00 5.69 4.49
CA ALA A 689 1.96 4.59 4.62
C ALA A 689 1.25 3.23 4.58
N PHE A 690 0.12 3.10 5.29
CA PHE A 690 -0.73 1.93 5.25
C PHE A 690 -1.20 1.64 3.83
N ASN A 691 -1.74 2.65 3.14
CA ASN A 691 -2.20 2.53 1.75
C ASN A 691 -1.06 2.07 0.83
N HIS A 692 0.13 2.64 0.98
CA HIS A 692 1.26 2.28 0.15
C HIS A 692 1.75 0.85 0.43
N GLN A 693 1.73 0.41 1.69
CA GLN A 693 2.05 -0.98 2.04
C GLN A 693 1.00 -1.95 1.49
N LEU A 694 -0.28 -1.62 1.62
CA LEU A 694 -1.39 -2.37 1.06
C LEU A 694 -1.24 -2.53 -0.46
N GLU A 695 -1.00 -1.42 -1.16
CA GLU A 695 -0.75 -1.42 -2.60
C GLU A 695 0.44 -2.31 -2.96
N ASN A 696 1.54 -2.22 -2.21
CA ASN A 696 2.72 -3.06 -2.42
C ASN A 696 2.42 -4.56 -2.22
N GLU A 697 1.64 -4.94 -1.21
CA GLU A 697 1.26 -6.34 -0.99
C GLU A 697 0.32 -6.87 -2.09
N ILE A 698 -0.60 -6.04 -2.58
CA ILE A 698 -1.45 -6.39 -3.72
C ILE A 698 -0.60 -6.56 -5.00
N ARG A 699 0.36 -5.65 -5.24
CA ARG A 699 1.27 -5.70 -6.41
C ARG A 699 2.20 -6.90 -6.37
N LYS A 700 2.81 -7.22 -5.22
CA LYS A 700 3.67 -8.41 -5.04
C LYS A 700 2.99 -9.70 -5.47
N ARG A 701 1.67 -9.76 -5.30
CA ARG A 701 0.84 -10.93 -5.63
C ARG A 701 0.34 -10.90 -7.08
N ASN A 702 0.75 -9.91 -7.90
CA ASN A 702 0.29 -9.65 -9.27
C ASN A 702 -1.23 -9.48 -9.39
N LEU A 703 -1.85 -8.81 -8.41
CA LEU A 703 -3.30 -8.66 -8.32
C LEU A 703 -3.81 -7.25 -8.71
N LEU A 704 -2.93 -6.36 -9.18
CA LEU A 704 -3.27 -5.04 -9.71
C LEU A 704 -3.07 -5.01 -11.23
N GLN A 705 -4.14 -4.78 -11.99
CA GLN A 705 -4.09 -4.73 -13.46
C GLN A 705 -4.00 -3.31 -14.06
N LYS A 706 -4.34 -2.25 -13.32
CA LYS A 706 -4.15 -0.88 -13.78
C LYS A 706 -3.20 -0.14 -12.85
N GLU A 707 -2.10 0.36 -13.42
CA GLU A 707 -1.41 1.51 -12.84
C GLU A 707 -2.45 2.62 -12.74
N TYR A 708 -2.82 3.00 -11.52
CA TYR A 708 -3.40 4.31 -11.30
C TYR A 708 -2.30 5.32 -11.64
N VAL A 709 -2.23 5.69 -12.92
CA VAL A 709 -1.92 7.07 -13.26
C VAL A 709 -2.98 7.85 -12.49
N VAL A 710 -2.54 8.78 -11.64
CA VAL A 710 -3.39 9.82 -11.09
C VAL A 710 -3.94 10.57 -12.30
N ASP A 711 -5.02 10.08 -12.89
CA ASP A 711 -5.69 10.76 -13.98
C ASP A 711 -6.45 11.89 -13.33
N ILE A 712 -5.84 13.08 -13.43
CA ILE A 712 -6.44 14.35 -13.10
C ILE A 712 -7.38 14.68 -14.26
N SER A 713 -8.46 13.92 -14.41
CA SER A 713 -9.67 14.42 -15.05
C SER A 713 -10.54 15.00 -13.93
N VAL A 714 -10.37 16.30 -13.73
CA VAL A 714 -11.44 17.13 -13.20
C VAL A 714 -12.61 16.91 -14.17
N GLU A 715 -13.72 16.38 -13.65
CA GLU A 715 -14.94 16.04 -14.40
C GLU A 715 -14.86 14.76 -15.26
N GLY A 716 -15.31 13.64 -14.68
CA GLY A 716 -15.56 12.42 -15.44
C GLY A 716 -16.33 11.37 -14.62
N LYS A 717 -17.66 11.51 -14.57
CA LYS A 717 -18.68 10.59 -13.99
C LYS A 717 -18.56 10.28 -12.48
N ALA A 718 -19.40 10.99 -11.71
CA ALA A 718 -19.90 10.67 -10.36
C ALA A 718 -18.91 10.07 -9.34
N ASP A 719 -17.99 10.90 -8.82
CA ASP A 719 -17.37 10.63 -7.51
C ASP A 719 -18.48 10.71 -6.43
N ASN A 720 -18.89 9.56 -5.88
CA ASN A 720 -20.00 9.48 -4.93
C ASN A 720 -19.61 10.13 -3.58
N TYR A 721 -20.34 11.17 -3.15
CA TYR A 721 -20.15 11.83 -1.85
C TYR A 721 -20.13 10.82 -0.69
N MET A 722 -20.93 9.76 -0.82
CA MET A 722 -21.09 8.71 0.19
C MET A 722 -19.81 7.91 0.44
N ASP A 723 -18.99 7.73 -0.59
CA ASP A 723 -17.70 7.05 -0.49
C ASP A 723 -16.68 7.92 0.28
N LYS A 724 -16.94 9.22 0.40
CA LYS A 724 -16.04 10.22 0.97
C LYS A 724 -16.48 10.76 2.33
N ILE A 725 -17.59 10.27 2.87
CA ILE A 725 -18.29 10.95 3.95
C ILE A 725 -17.50 11.02 5.26
N LEU A 726 -16.81 9.95 5.64
CA LEU A 726 -16.00 9.94 6.88
C LEU A 726 -14.77 10.84 6.78
N TYR A 727 -14.25 11.04 5.58
CA TYR A 727 -13.18 12.00 5.35
C TYR A 727 -13.66 13.45 5.55
N TYR A 728 -14.84 13.80 5.02
CA TYR A 728 -15.34 15.18 5.09
C TYR A 728 -16.02 15.50 6.43
N GLU A 729 -16.84 14.59 6.97
CA GLU A 729 -17.65 14.83 8.17
C GLU A 729 -16.89 14.45 9.46
N ALA A 730 -16.11 13.36 9.43
CA ALA A 730 -15.36 12.86 10.59
C ALA A 730 -13.84 13.07 10.48
N ASN A 731 -13.34 13.78 9.45
CA ASN A 731 -11.91 14.06 9.27
C ASN A 731 -11.01 12.80 9.32
N THR A 732 -11.58 11.63 8.99
CA THR A 732 -10.91 10.33 9.06
C THR A 732 -10.43 9.94 7.66
N PRO A 733 -9.13 9.70 7.43
CA PRO A 733 -8.62 9.25 6.14
C PRO A 733 -9.27 7.95 5.70
N THR A 734 -9.70 7.85 4.44
CA THR A 734 -10.43 6.69 3.93
C THR A 734 -9.66 5.96 2.84
N ILE A 735 -9.57 4.63 2.97
CA ILE A 735 -9.17 3.72 1.90
C ILE A 735 -10.38 2.86 1.56
N ILE A 736 -10.78 2.86 0.29
CA ILE A 736 -11.90 2.06 -0.20
C ILE A 736 -11.35 0.81 -0.89
N LEU A 737 -11.86 -0.35 -0.49
CA LEU A 737 -11.45 -1.65 -0.98
C LEU A 737 -12.64 -2.45 -1.47
N GLY A 738 -12.47 -3.09 -2.61
CA GLY A 738 -13.47 -3.95 -3.21
C GLY A 738 -12.87 -4.94 -4.20
N ILE A 739 -13.68 -5.88 -4.65
CA ILE A 739 -13.36 -6.80 -5.75
C ILE A 739 -14.30 -6.47 -6.90
N LYS A 740 -13.78 -6.37 -8.12
CA LYS A 740 -14.55 -6.04 -9.31
C LYS A 740 -14.29 -7.06 -10.42
N ASP A 741 -15.31 -7.30 -11.24
CA ASP A 741 -15.24 -8.07 -12.49
C ASP A 741 -15.28 -7.10 -13.68
N GLU A 742 -14.12 -6.70 -14.22
CA GLU A 742 -13.99 -5.84 -15.41
C GLU A 742 -13.87 -6.65 -16.71
N ASN A 743 -13.33 -7.88 -16.67
CA ASN A 743 -12.98 -8.65 -17.85
C ASN A 743 -13.34 -10.15 -17.71
N ARG A 744 -14.44 -10.54 -18.37
CA ARG A 744 -15.00 -11.91 -18.31
C ARG A 744 -14.04 -13.03 -18.77
N ASP A 745 -12.97 -12.68 -19.50
CA ASP A 745 -11.99 -13.64 -20.07
C ASP A 745 -10.68 -13.75 -19.25
N SER A 746 -10.59 -13.14 -18.07
CA SER A 746 -9.42 -13.25 -17.20
C SER A 746 -9.28 -14.67 -16.61
N GLU A 747 -8.16 -15.36 -16.91
CA GLU A 747 -7.81 -16.65 -16.28
C GLU A 747 -7.41 -16.53 -14.80
N LYS A 748 -7.14 -15.31 -14.30
CA LYS A 748 -6.73 -15.06 -12.91
C LYS A 748 -7.83 -14.33 -12.16
N LYS A 749 -8.60 -15.09 -11.36
CA LYS A 749 -9.57 -14.55 -10.42
C LYS A 749 -8.95 -14.34 -9.04
N ILE A 750 -9.25 -13.21 -8.44
CA ILE A 750 -8.93 -12.80 -7.08
C ILE A 750 -10.11 -13.21 -6.21
N THR A 751 -9.85 -14.04 -5.20
CA THR A 751 -10.88 -14.44 -4.24
C THR A 751 -10.93 -13.49 -3.06
N LEU A 752 -12.10 -13.39 -2.44
CA LEU A 752 -12.31 -12.68 -1.19
C LEU A 752 -11.35 -13.14 -0.08
N ASP A 753 -11.04 -14.44 -0.03
CA ASP A 753 -10.03 -14.99 0.87
C ASP A 753 -8.65 -14.34 0.68
N LYS A 754 -8.26 -14.12 -0.58
CA LYS A 754 -6.96 -13.55 -0.89
C LYS A 754 -6.86 -12.09 -0.47
N LEU A 755 -7.95 -11.34 -0.62
CA LEU A 755 -8.06 -9.98 -0.13
C LEU A 755 -7.97 -9.94 1.40
N GLY A 756 -8.63 -10.88 2.08
CA GLY A 756 -8.56 -11.04 3.53
C GLY A 756 -7.15 -11.30 4.05
N GLU A 757 -6.39 -12.19 3.41
CA GLU A 757 -4.98 -12.43 3.76
C GLU A 757 -4.12 -11.16 3.65
N ILE A 758 -4.33 -10.38 2.58
CA ILE A 758 -3.56 -9.16 2.31
C ILE A 758 -3.89 -8.09 3.35
N LEU A 759 -5.18 -7.90 3.64
CA LEU A 759 -5.63 -6.95 4.65
C LEU A 759 -5.13 -7.33 6.04
N LEU A 760 -5.23 -8.61 6.41
CA LEU A 760 -4.73 -9.10 7.68
C LEU A 760 -3.22 -8.86 7.82
N GLU A 761 -2.42 -9.22 6.81
CA GLU A 761 -0.96 -8.98 6.80
C GLU A 761 -0.63 -7.48 6.89
N THR A 762 -1.38 -6.64 6.18
CA THR A 762 -1.15 -5.19 6.18
C THR A 762 -1.53 -4.56 7.51
N ILE A 763 -2.67 -4.92 8.10
CA ILE A 763 -3.10 -4.40 9.41
C ILE A 763 -2.08 -4.75 10.47
N GLU A 764 -1.63 -6.01 10.54
CA GLU A 764 -0.63 -6.45 11.52
C GLU A 764 0.70 -5.69 11.37
N ASN A 765 1.21 -5.56 10.14
CA ASN A 765 2.47 -4.85 9.89
C ASN A 765 2.40 -3.36 10.28
N ASN A 766 1.21 -2.78 10.36
CA ASN A 766 0.98 -1.37 10.71
C ASN A 766 0.32 -1.19 12.09
N ASN A 767 0.10 -2.24 12.87
CA ASN A 767 -0.51 -2.15 14.20
C ASN A 767 0.52 -1.88 15.32
N HIS A 768 1.70 -1.33 14.99
CA HIS A 768 2.84 -1.12 15.89
C HIS A 768 3.38 0.31 15.88
#